data_AF-A0A1A7VXU3-F1
#
_entry.id   AF-A0A1A7VXU3-F1
#
_cell.length_a   1.000
_cell.length_b   1.000
_cell.length_c   1.000
_cell.angle_alpha   90.00
_cell.angle_beta   90.00
_cell.angle_gamma   90.00
#
_symmetry.space_group_name_H-M   'P 1'
#
loop_
_entity.id
_entity.type
_entity.pdbx_description
1 polymer ?
#
loop_
_entity_poly.entity_id
_entity_poly.type
_entity_poly.pdbx_seq_one_letter_code
_entity_poly.pdbx_strand_id
1 'polypeptide(L)'
;MNEGGEGKGLREGKGLREGKGLREGKGLREGKREGEGKRRGDEGKGKEREGMGRIKKEKGKGKRRKDKERRKGERKADVCIKNKKDDGSEKTLCDRLKCIETYLNATSTQAAGQVQNNQDKFWEKTGAVEQLWSELSQAMIDNGTNENQNCEKLENPSDQTACKYLHAGLEALYKKPEASGAQTAPPSGGGAADVLKNNPSFRQTMGCFLLHAYAKHMKDKAVCDIEQGIQKAFEEWKNPSTKEGTSCHNGGASGKEPCVPCQWDKTDSWEKCTISTNGQTSGENDNVEKKLEKIVTKEDTKIKEMAKQVNDVKDLCHQFKCVTARWIKEKHNGKTDKWDEVWKKVTEQLKELSEGIEAKKTDKSLASLCPKDEKGGKEACLLIAAGLKNLYNIDNGSDAVEASFQRTMQCVLLNAIADKLQDQKFPCKDEKNVQKGIEEAFTNKNNDIMIGTQCQNNDKCFTCPRFKEYADCKINTNDSNPMEKKPLKEKIDPIINTEYDNTTDNTSPLSKSSLTKTICKPCTEGKDGNKCTYLNCVAKKWGQNRNNLPPGNMIGSSGWILGGLLKSMEEKQDDVATYCNLDTSSTTWGSDAHGKANETACKLVAAGLQHISSIQDTYIPKNSTNNNPYDNQEYKQLVACLALGAVVEEMKKRSIICDISEGINKAFKSVEAIKEDKCRNGKPCIVCSLEDYDILKECQTGSGQKNKVKDKLDSLLTGEKKNEVNSTLQAITKTDGNTGSLCSRLQCLASKVQALTTSQGPSSNSAVSII
;
A
#
# COMPACT_ATOMS: atom_id res chain seq x y z
N MET A 1 10.10 -40.48 -33.34
CA MET A 1 11.27 -40.94 -32.57
C MET A 1 10.90 -40.75 -31.11
N ASN A 2 10.18 -41.71 -30.55
CA ASN A 2 10.70 -42.85 -29.75
C ASN A 2 11.25 -42.35 -28.40
N GLU A 3 10.94 -42.91 -27.24
CA GLU A 3 10.20 -44.11 -26.77
C GLU A 3 10.10 -43.88 -25.23
N GLY A 4 9.05 -44.29 -24.51
CA GLY A 4 8.85 -45.66 -24.00
C GLY A 4 9.35 -45.77 -22.55
N GLY A 5 8.47 -45.94 -21.55
CA GLY A 5 8.27 -47.23 -20.85
C GLY A 5 9.15 -47.29 -19.59
N GLU A 6 8.85 -47.92 -18.45
CA GLU A 6 7.91 -48.97 -18.08
C GLU A 6 7.73 -48.90 -16.55
N GLY A 7 6.58 -49.40 -16.06
CA GLY A 7 6.43 -49.83 -14.67
C GLY A 7 6.94 -51.27 -14.46
N LYS A 8 7.22 -51.65 -13.21
CA LYS A 8 7.23 -53.04 -12.75
C LYS A 8 6.76 -53.14 -11.30
N GLY A 9 5.68 -53.90 -11.10
CA GLY A 9 5.41 -54.62 -9.85
C GLY A 9 6.12 -55.99 -9.85
N LEU A 10 5.72 -56.85 -8.89
CA LEU A 10 6.16 -58.22 -8.52
C LEU A 10 6.96 -58.21 -7.19
N ARG A 11 6.79 -59.12 -6.22
CA ARG A 11 5.94 -60.32 -6.05
C ARG A 11 5.94 -60.76 -4.57
N GLU A 12 5.05 -61.71 -4.29
CA GLU A 12 4.70 -62.42 -3.06
C GLU A 12 5.85 -63.13 -2.29
N GLY A 13 5.59 -63.42 -1.00
CA GLY A 13 6.29 -64.44 -0.21
C GLY A 13 5.54 -64.80 1.09
N LYS A 14 4.98 -66.02 1.16
CA LYS A 14 4.31 -66.66 2.31
C LYS A 14 5.30 -67.31 3.29
N GLY A 15 4.90 -67.47 4.57
CA GLY A 15 5.42 -68.50 5.51
C GLY A 15 4.96 -68.24 6.97
N LEU A 16 3.98 -69.00 7.53
CA LEU A 16 4.11 -70.15 8.47
C LEU A 16 4.48 -69.72 9.93
N ARG A 17 3.97 -70.25 11.07
CA ARG A 17 3.00 -71.30 11.49
C ARG A 17 2.86 -71.21 13.05
N GLU A 18 1.73 -71.70 13.60
CA GLU A 18 1.51 -72.45 14.88
C GLU A 18 2.13 -71.95 16.22
N GLY A 19 1.49 -71.97 17.40
CA GLY A 19 0.17 -72.41 17.85
C GLY A 19 -0.01 -72.41 19.39
N LYS A 20 -1.27 -72.63 19.83
CA LYS A 20 -1.81 -73.33 21.04
C LYS A 20 -1.66 -72.83 22.51
N GLY A 21 -2.81 -72.94 23.20
CA GLY A 21 -3.03 -73.18 24.66
C GLY A 21 -4.31 -72.49 25.19
N LEU A 22 -5.54 -73.06 25.16
CA LEU A 22 -6.23 -74.00 26.09
C LEU A 22 -6.12 -73.57 27.58
N ARG A 23 -7.19 -73.39 28.38
CA ARG A 23 -8.24 -74.35 28.82
C ARG A 23 -9.43 -73.69 29.56
N GLU A 24 -10.60 -74.33 29.43
CA GLU A 24 -11.65 -74.73 30.44
C GLU A 24 -12.27 -73.68 31.40
N GLY A 25 -13.57 -73.69 31.73
CA GLY A 25 -14.54 -74.79 31.64
C GLY A 25 -16.02 -74.37 31.80
N LYS A 26 -16.89 -75.34 31.46
CA LYS A 26 -18.35 -75.35 31.65
C LYS A 26 -18.71 -75.85 33.05
N GLY A 27 -19.87 -75.44 33.56
CA GLY A 27 -20.56 -76.08 34.68
C GLY A 27 -22.07 -75.79 34.67
N LEU A 28 -22.86 -76.79 34.31
CA LEU A 28 -24.31 -76.91 34.43
C LEU A 28 -24.68 -77.52 35.80
N ARG A 29 -25.85 -77.15 36.36
CA ARG A 29 -26.88 -78.02 37.01
C ARG A 29 -27.96 -77.14 37.67
N GLU A 30 -29.22 -77.22 37.23
CA GLU A 30 -30.30 -78.14 37.67
C GLU A 30 -30.90 -77.86 39.06
N GLY A 31 -32.15 -77.36 39.04
CA GLY A 31 -33.31 -77.98 39.69
C GLY A 31 -33.51 -77.82 41.20
N LYS A 32 -34.61 -77.15 41.59
CA LYS A 32 -35.65 -77.79 42.44
C LYS A 32 -36.95 -77.00 42.49
N ARG A 33 -38.04 -77.77 42.39
CA ARG A 33 -39.45 -77.43 42.60
C ARG A 33 -39.84 -77.76 44.06
N GLU A 34 -41.02 -77.25 44.44
CA GLU A 34 -41.93 -77.65 45.53
C GLU A 34 -41.79 -77.02 46.92
N GLY A 35 -42.96 -76.60 47.42
CA GLY A 35 -43.21 -76.02 48.73
C GLY A 35 -44.58 -75.33 48.79
N GLU A 36 -45.65 -76.12 48.85
CA GLU A 36 -47.01 -75.65 49.17
C GLU A 36 -47.12 -75.15 50.63
N GLY A 37 -48.00 -74.16 50.84
CA GLY A 37 -48.88 -74.10 52.01
C GLY A 37 -48.41 -73.32 53.25
N LYS A 38 -48.92 -72.08 53.42
CA LYS A 38 -49.74 -71.74 54.61
C LYS A 38 -50.43 -70.37 54.49
N ARG A 39 -51.73 -70.39 54.79
CA ARG A 39 -52.61 -69.24 55.04
C ARG A 39 -52.18 -68.45 56.28
N ARG A 40 -52.39 -67.13 56.22
CA ARG A 40 -52.70 -66.10 57.25
C ARG A 40 -52.04 -64.82 56.73
N GLY A 41 -52.74 -63.88 56.10
CA GLY A 41 -53.86 -63.11 56.63
C GLY A 41 -53.36 -61.67 56.70
N ASP A 42 -53.72 -60.84 55.72
CA ASP A 42 -53.84 -59.39 55.95
C ASP A 42 -54.64 -58.76 54.81
N GLU A 43 -55.84 -58.31 55.17
CA GLU A 43 -56.69 -57.48 54.34
C GLU A 43 -56.06 -56.08 54.21
N GLY A 44 -56.06 -55.52 53.00
CA GLY A 44 -56.04 -54.06 52.85
C GLY A 44 -54.83 -53.45 52.15
N LYS A 45 -54.60 -53.75 50.86
CA LYS A 45 -53.95 -52.80 49.91
C LYS A 45 -54.54 -52.90 48.49
N GLY A 46 -55.86 -52.77 48.37
CA GLY A 46 -56.59 -52.74 47.09
C GLY A 46 -56.84 -51.34 46.51
N LYS A 47 -56.48 -50.24 47.20
CA LYS A 47 -56.86 -48.87 46.77
C LYS A 47 -55.70 -47.95 46.30
N GLU A 48 -54.43 -48.34 46.44
CA GLU A 48 -53.30 -47.49 45.99
C GLU A 48 -52.84 -47.74 44.54
N ARG A 49 -53.04 -48.94 43.97
CA ARG A 49 -52.64 -49.23 42.58
C ARG A 49 -53.61 -48.66 41.53
N GLU A 50 -54.90 -48.51 41.85
CA GLU A 50 -55.87 -47.86 40.94
C GLU A 50 -55.76 -46.32 40.95
N GLY A 51 -55.40 -45.72 42.09
CA GLY A 51 -55.18 -44.27 42.21
C GLY A 51 -53.98 -43.78 41.40
N MET A 52 -52.85 -44.50 41.44
CA MET A 52 -51.65 -44.15 40.65
C MET A 52 -51.86 -44.33 39.13
N GLY A 53 -52.68 -45.32 38.73
CA GLY A 53 -53.09 -45.53 37.34
C GLY A 53 -54.01 -44.43 36.81
N ARG A 54 -54.99 -43.98 37.59
CA ARG A 54 -55.88 -42.85 37.25
C ARG A 54 -55.12 -41.52 37.18
N ILE A 55 -54.23 -41.23 38.13
CA ILE A 55 -53.43 -39.99 38.15
C ILE A 55 -52.47 -39.92 36.95
N LYS A 56 -51.83 -41.03 36.55
CA LYS A 56 -51.02 -41.07 35.31
C LYS A 56 -51.86 -40.89 34.04
N LYS A 57 -53.08 -41.44 34.01
CA LYS A 57 -54.03 -41.31 32.88
C LYS A 57 -54.63 -39.90 32.77
N GLU A 58 -54.90 -39.23 33.90
CA GLU A 58 -55.36 -37.84 33.95
C GLU A 58 -54.24 -36.84 33.66
N LYS A 59 -53.03 -37.04 34.22
CA LYS A 59 -51.83 -36.26 33.82
C LYS A 59 -51.52 -36.43 32.33
N GLY A 60 -51.69 -37.64 31.78
CA GLY A 60 -51.55 -37.92 30.34
C GLY A 60 -52.64 -37.28 29.47
N LYS A 61 -53.90 -37.25 29.93
CA LYS A 61 -55.01 -36.55 29.24
C LYS A 61 -54.85 -35.03 29.29
N GLY A 62 -54.40 -34.47 30.42
CA GLY A 62 -54.09 -33.05 30.58
C GLY A 62 -52.93 -32.60 29.68
N LYS A 63 -51.87 -33.41 29.59
CA LYS A 63 -50.75 -33.17 28.66
C LYS A 63 -51.20 -33.18 27.19
N ARG A 64 -52.00 -34.17 26.78
CA ARG A 64 -52.57 -34.25 25.42
C ARG A 64 -53.49 -33.08 25.06
N ARG A 65 -54.27 -32.54 26.01
CA ARG A 65 -55.11 -31.35 25.78
C ARG A 65 -54.26 -30.09 25.57
N LYS A 66 -53.26 -29.86 26.42
CA LYS A 66 -52.32 -28.73 26.29
C LYS A 66 -51.55 -28.78 24.97
N ASP A 67 -51.07 -29.96 24.55
CA ASP A 67 -50.40 -30.12 23.25
C ASP A 67 -51.33 -29.83 22.06
N LYS A 68 -52.61 -30.17 22.16
CA LYS A 68 -53.62 -29.88 21.12
C LYS A 68 -53.94 -28.39 21.02
N GLU A 69 -54.02 -27.69 22.15
CA GLU A 69 -54.22 -26.23 22.21
C GLU A 69 -52.99 -25.48 21.70
N ARG A 70 -51.77 -25.90 22.08
CA ARG A 70 -50.52 -25.36 21.54
C ARG A 70 -50.45 -25.47 20.02
N ARG A 71 -50.70 -26.67 19.47
CA ARG A 71 -50.74 -26.89 18.01
C ARG A 71 -51.84 -26.08 17.29
N LYS A 72 -52.94 -25.77 17.98
CA LYS A 72 -54.00 -24.91 17.44
C LYS A 72 -53.55 -23.43 17.43
N GLY A 73 -52.81 -23.00 18.44
CA GLY A 73 -52.16 -21.69 18.50
C GLY A 73 -51.09 -21.53 17.40
N GLU A 74 -50.22 -22.52 17.23
CA GLU A 74 -49.17 -22.55 16.19
C GLU A 74 -49.78 -22.37 14.80
N ARG A 75 -50.78 -23.18 14.45
CA ARG A 75 -51.49 -23.07 13.16
C ARG A 75 -52.15 -21.71 12.94
N LYS A 76 -52.73 -21.10 13.97
CA LYS A 76 -53.36 -19.77 13.84
C LYS A 76 -52.33 -18.68 13.56
N ALA A 77 -51.17 -18.75 14.21
CA ALA A 77 -50.10 -17.79 14.02
C ALA A 77 -49.38 -17.98 12.69
N ASP A 78 -49.18 -19.23 12.25
CA ASP A 78 -48.68 -19.52 10.89
C ASP A 78 -49.62 -18.97 9.80
N VAL A 79 -50.93 -19.16 9.96
CA VAL A 79 -51.94 -18.58 9.06
C VAL A 79 -51.91 -17.05 9.14
N CYS A 80 -51.73 -16.46 10.33
CA CYS A 80 -51.58 -15.01 10.52
C CYS A 80 -50.40 -14.48 9.70
N ILE A 81 -49.22 -15.10 9.80
CA ILE A 81 -47.99 -14.69 9.09
C ILE A 81 -48.17 -14.80 7.57
N LYS A 82 -48.72 -15.92 7.08
CA LYS A 82 -48.88 -16.19 5.65
C LYS A 82 -49.94 -15.31 4.99
N ASN A 83 -50.95 -14.88 5.75
CA ASN A 83 -51.97 -13.94 5.25
C ASN A 83 -51.47 -12.49 5.17
N LYS A 84 -50.32 -12.16 5.75
CA LYS A 84 -49.68 -10.86 5.55
C LYS A 84 -49.06 -10.83 4.15
N LYS A 85 -49.70 -10.07 3.24
CA LYS A 85 -49.23 -9.87 1.86
C LYS A 85 -47.86 -9.19 1.86
N ASP A 86 -46.92 -9.71 1.08
CA ASP A 86 -45.68 -9.01 0.77
C ASP A 86 -45.93 -7.90 -0.24
N ASP A 87 -46.12 -6.70 0.26
CA ASP A 87 -46.09 -5.47 -0.54
C ASP A 87 -44.72 -4.77 -0.47
N GLY A 88 -43.73 -5.37 0.20
CA GLY A 88 -42.40 -4.80 0.39
C GLY A 88 -42.36 -3.60 1.34
N SER A 89 -43.42 -3.36 2.12
CA SER A 89 -43.47 -2.29 3.11
C SER A 89 -43.00 -2.73 4.50
N GLU A 90 -42.44 -1.79 5.27
CA GLU A 90 -42.12 -1.86 6.71
C GLU A 90 -43.17 -2.62 7.53
N LYS A 91 -44.44 -2.45 7.17
CA LYS A 91 -45.59 -3.02 7.88
C LYS A 91 -45.59 -4.54 7.82
N THR A 92 -45.08 -5.16 6.76
CA THR A 92 -45.22 -6.60 6.53
C THR A 92 -44.32 -7.42 7.46
N LEU A 93 -43.05 -7.06 7.64
CA LEU A 93 -42.13 -7.79 8.52
C LEU A 93 -42.48 -7.58 10.01
N CYS A 94 -42.80 -6.34 10.42
CA CYS A 94 -43.27 -6.06 11.79
C CYS A 94 -44.62 -6.73 12.09
N ASP A 95 -45.54 -6.80 11.13
CA ASP A 95 -46.83 -7.47 11.34
C ASP A 95 -46.68 -8.98 11.50
N ARG A 96 -45.73 -9.61 10.81
CA ARG A 96 -45.40 -11.02 10.99
C ARG A 96 -44.81 -11.26 12.37
N LEU A 97 -43.96 -10.36 12.85
CA LEU A 97 -43.47 -10.42 14.22
C LEU A 97 -44.61 -10.37 15.25
N LYS A 98 -45.58 -9.47 15.08
CA LYS A 98 -46.76 -9.41 15.97
C LYS A 98 -47.54 -10.72 16.01
N CYS A 99 -47.63 -11.45 14.88
CA CYS A 99 -48.24 -12.79 14.86
C CYS A 99 -47.46 -13.79 15.73
N ILE A 100 -46.12 -13.76 15.68
CA ILE A 100 -45.24 -14.60 16.50
C ILE A 100 -45.39 -14.22 17.98
N GLU A 101 -45.38 -12.94 18.31
CA GLU A 101 -45.55 -12.46 19.69
C GLU A 101 -46.90 -12.85 20.29
N THR A 102 -47.97 -12.72 19.52
CA THR A 102 -49.31 -13.14 19.94
C THR A 102 -49.32 -14.63 20.30
N TYR A 103 -48.60 -15.45 19.53
CA TYR A 103 -48.44 -16.87 19.83
C TYR A 103 -47.60 -17.13 21.09
N LEU A 104 -46.46 -16.47 21.24
CA LEU A 104 -45.57 -16.63 22.40
C LEU A 104 -46.27 -16.20 23.70
N ASN A 105 -47.04 -15.10 23.64
CA ASN A 105 -47.86 -14.63 24.75
C ASN A 105 -48.97 -15.64 25.10
N ALA A 106 -49.71 -16.13 24.11
CA ALA A 106 -50.79 -17.09 24.32
C ALA A 106 -50.32 -18.47 24.83
N THR A 107 -49.03 -18.80 24.65
CA THR A 107 -48.44 -20.07 25.09
C THR A 107 -47.65 -19.97 26.40
N SER A 108 -47.50 -18.76 26.96
CA SER A 108 -46.90 -18.56 28.28
C SER A 108 -47.88 -19.00 29.38
N THR A 109 -47.51 -20.01 30.17
CA THR A 109 -48.40 -20.57 31.21
C THR A 109 -48.26 -19.83 32.54
N GLN A 110 -49.37 -19.36 33.11
CA GLN A 110 -49.46 -19.00 34.53
C GLN A 110 -49.47 -20.28 35.37
N ALA A 111 -48.33 -20.61 35.99
CA ALA A 111 -48.29 -21.55 37.12
C ALA A 111 -47.96 -20.75 38.38
N ALA A 112 -48.70 -20.99 39.45
CA ALA A 112 -48.64 -20.24 40.71
C ALA A 112 -47.19 -20.02 41.20
N GLY A 113 -46.72 -18.77 41.15
CA GLY A 113 -45.56 -18.27 41.90
C GLY A 113 -44.27 -17.98 41.13
N GLN A 114 -44.08 -18.41 39.89
CA GLN A 114 -42.88 -18.08 39.08
C GLN A 114 -43.28 -17.83 37.62
N VAL A 115 -43.15 -16.58 37.16
CA VAL A 115 -43.38 -16.18 35.76
C VAL A 115 -42.22 -16.73 34.93
N GLN A 116 -42.45 -17.77 34.12
CA GLN A 116 -41.57 -18.07 32.99
C GLN A 116 -42.26 -17.58 31.71
N ASN A 117 -41.96 -16.36 31.30
CA ASN A 117 -42.38 -15.84 30.00
C ASN A 117 -41.65 -16.61 28.90
N ASN A 118 -42.40 -17.31 28.05
CA ASN A 118 -41.80 -17.99 26.89
C ASN A 118 -41.23 -16.99 25.87
N GLN A 119 -41.64 -15.72 25.97
CA GLN A 119 -41.12 -14.61 25.16
C GLN A 119 -39.69 -14.20 25.57
N ASP A 120 -39.35 -14.23 26.86
CA ASP A 120 -37.99 -13.92 27.32
C ASP A 120 -37.02 -15.02 26.86
N LYS A 121 -37.38 -16.29 27.06
CA LYS A 121 -36.62 -17.45 26.57
C LYS A 121 -36.47 -17.53 25.05
N PHE A 122 -37.34 -16.87 24.29
CA PHE A 122 -37.26 -16.86 22.82
C PHE A 122 -36.09 -15.99 22.34
N TRP A 123 -35.89 -14.83 22.99
CA TRP A 123 -34.88 -13.83 22.67
C TRP A 123 -33.61 -13.90 23.53
N GLU A 124 -33.60 -14.71 24.59
CA GLU A 124 -32.41 -14.95 25.42
C GLU A 124 -31.26 -15.60 24.66
N LYS A 125 -30.03 -15.48 25.19
CA LYS A 125 -28.77 -15.99 24.60
C LYS A 125 -28.70 -17.53 24.48
N THR A 126 -29.66 -18.27 25.02
CA THR A 126 -29.78 -19.73 24.80
C THR A 126 -31.10 -20.08 24.10
N GLY A 127 -31.80 -19.05 23.63
CA GLY A 127 -33.12 -19.10 23.04
C GLY A 127 -33.12 -19.50 21.57
N ALA A 128 -34.32 -19.56 21.01
CA ALA A 128 -34.52 -20.05 19.64
C ALA A 128 -33.89 -19.13 18.59
N VAL A 129 -33.92 -17.80 18.81
CA VAL A 129 -33.35 -16.83 17.86
C VAL A 129 -31.82 -16.92 17.82
N GLU A 130 -31.15 -17.10 18.96
CA GLU A 130 -29.70 -17.33 19.01
C GLU A 130 -29.29 -18.63 18.30
N GLN A 131 -30.06 -19.71 18.47
CA GLN A 131 -29.78 -20.98 17.79
C GLN A 131 -29.91 -20.84 16.28
N LEU A 132 -30.92 -20.11 15.80
CA LEU A 132 -31.08 -19.78 14.39
C LEU A 132 -29.93 -18.88 13.90
N TRP A 133 -29.52 -17.89 14.69
CA TRP A 133 -28.35 -17.05 14.38
C TRP A 133 -27.10 -17.91 14.21
N SER A 134 -26.84 -18.83 15.13
CA SER A 134 -25.69 -19.74 15.08
C SER A 134 -25.70 -20.60 13.80
N GLU A 135 -26.87 -21.12 13.43
CA GLU A 135 -27.05 -21.91 12.20
C GLU A 135 -26.79 -21.06 10.93
N LEU A 136 -27.42 -19.89 10.82
CA LEU A 136 -27.31 -19.04 9.65
C LEU A 136 -25.90 -18.44 9.52
N SER A 137 -25.35 -17.90 10.60
CA SER A 137 -24.01 -17.30 10.62
C SER A 137 -22.93 -18.32 10.28
N GLN A 138 -23.04 -19.55 10.78
CA GLN A 138 -22.12 -20.61 10.40
C GLN A 138 -22.24 -20.96 8.92
N ALA A 139 -23.46 -21.10 8.38
CA ALA A 139 -23.65 -21.35 6.96
C ALA A 139 -23.08 -20.23 6.07
N MET A 140 -23.19 -18.97 6.52
CA MET A 140 -22.60 -17.81 5.84
C MET A 140 -21.07 -17.85 5.84
N ILE A 141 -20.43 -18.29 6.93
CA ILE A 141 -18.97 -18.52 6.94
C ILE A 141 -18.58 -19.68 6.02
N ASP A 142 -19.26 -20.82 6.16
CA ASP A 142 -18.89 -22.06 5.46
C ASP A 142 -19.06 -21.94 3.94
N ASN A 143 -20.06 -21.19 3.49
CA ASN A 143 -20.41 -21.11 2.07
C ASN A 143 -20.30 -19.71 1.46
N GLY A 144 -20.01 -18.67 2.26
CA GLY A 144 -19.91 -17.29 1.78
C GLY A 144 -18.71 -17.01 0.87
N THR A 145 -17.79 -17.96 0.75
CA THR A 145 -16.64 -17.91 -0.18
C THR A 145 -16.84 -18.74 -1.44
N ASN A 146 -17.92 -19.53 -1.52
CA ASN A 146 -18.20 -20.38 -2.67
C ASN A 146 -18.49 -19.54 -3.94
N GLU A 147 -18.26 -20.15 -5.09
CA GLU A 147 -18.62 -19.55 -6.39
C GLU A 147 -20.14 -19.33 -6.48
N ASN A 148 -20.52 -18.19 -7.03
CA ASN A 148 -21.92 -17.84 -7.26
C ASN A 148 -22.00 -16.94 -8.49
N GLN A 149 -22.46 -17.52 -9.60
CA GLN A 149 -22.53 -16.84 -10.91
C GLN A 149 -23.38 -15.57 -10.91
N ASN A 150 -24.34 -15.44 -9.97
CA ASN A 150 -25.19 -14.25 -9.88
C ASN A 150 -24.51 -13.12 -9.10
N CYS A 151 -23.64 -13.45 -8.14
CA CYS A 151 -22.83 -12.48 -7.41
C CYS A 151 -21.56 -12.08 -8.18
N GLU A 152 -20.95 -12.99 -8.96
CA GLU A 152 -19.70 -12.76 -9.71
C GLU A 152 -19.80 -11.69 -10.81
N LYS A 153 -21.02 -11.32 -11.20
CA LYS A 153 -21.26 -10.27 -12.20
C LYS A 153 -21.11 -8.85 -11.66
N LEU A 154 -20.92 -8.68 -10.34
CA LEU A 154 -20.75 -7.37 -9.71
C LEU A 154 -19.34 -6.83 -9.95
N GLU A 155 -19.20 -5.54 -10.27
CA GLU A 155 -17.89 -4.93 -10.62
C GLU A 155 -16.96 -4.83 -9.40
N ASN A 156 -17.50 -4.61 -8.20
CA ASN A 156 -16.74 -4.41 -6.96
C ASN A 156 -16.55 -5.74 -6.20
N PRO A 157 -15.31 -6.16 -5.88
CA PRO A 157 -15.05 -7.38 -5.11
C PRO A 157 -15.77 -7.45 -3.75
N SER A 158 -15.89 -6.32 -3.04
CA SER A 158 -16.61 -6.29 -1.75
C SER A 158 -18.11 -6.50 -1.92
N ASP A 159 -18.71 -5.99 -3.01
CA ASP A 159 -20.10 -6.28 -3.36
C ASP A 159 -20.28 -7.78 -3.67
N GLN A 160 -19.35 -8.40 -4.41
CA GLN A 160 -19.38 -9.84 -4.68
C GLN A 160 -19.35 -10.66 -3.38
N THR A 161 -18.43 -10.33 -2.47
CA THR A 161 -18.30 -11.03 -1.18
C THR A 161 -19.55 -10.82 -0.32
N ALA A 162 -20.03 -9.58 -0.18
CA ALA A 162 -21.26 -9.28 0.55
C ALA A 162 -22.45 -10.09 0.01
N CYS A 163 -22.58 -10.14 -1.33
CA CYS A 163 -23.61 -10.92 -2.00
C CYS A 163 -23.51 -12.41 -1.68
N LYS A 164 -22.32 -13.01 -1.77
CA LYS A 164 -22.09 -14.44 -1.52
C LYS A 164 -22.42 -14.83 -0.08
N TYR A 165 -21.97 -14.06 0.90
CA TYR A 165 -22.25 -14.29 2.31
C TYR A 165 -23.76 -14.25 2.60
N LEU A 166 -24.45 -13.19 2.16
CA LEU A 166 -25.89 -13.08 2.37
C LEU A 166 -26.68 -14.14 1.59
N HIS A 167 -26.24 -14.50 0.38
CA HIS A 167 -26.84 -15.58 -0.39
C HIS A 167 -26.75 -16.92 0.35
N ALA A 168 -25.61 -17.25 0.95
CA ALA A 168 -25.45 -18.45 1.76
C ALA A 168 -26.38 -18.45 2.98
N GLY A 169 -26.55 -17.30 3.63
CA GLY A 169 -27.48 -17.14 4.75
C GLY A 169 -28.94 -17.32 4.33
N LEU A 170 -29.33 -16.73 3.20
CA LEU A 170 -30.67 -16.88 2.62
C LEU A 170 -30.93 -18.33 2.18
N GLU A 171 -29.94 -18.99 1.58
CA GLU A 171 -30.03 -20.40 1.23
C GLU A 171 -30.27 -21.28 2.45
N ALA A 172 -29.48 -21.10 3.51
CA ALA A 172 -29.68 -21.78 4.78
C ALA A 172 -31.03 -21.42 5.45
N LEU A 173 -31.54 -20.20 5.22
CA LEU A 173 -32.84 -19.77 5.71
C LEU A 173 -34.01 -20.54 5.06
N TYR A 174 -33.86 -20.95 3.80
CA TYR A 174 -34.94 -21.64 3.08
C TYR A 174 -34.70 -23.14 2.87
N LYS A 175 -33.49 -23.65 3.16
CA LYS A 175 -33.13 -25.06 3.04
C LYS A 175 -34.07 -25.96 3.83
N LYS A 176 -34.45 -27.09 3.22
CA LYS A 176 -35.24 -28.12 3.90
C LYS A 176 -34.38 -28.78 5.00
N PRO A 177 -34.86 -28.91 6.24
CA PRO A 177 -34.16 -29.70 7.25
C PRO A 177 -34.01 -31.14 6.74
N GLU A 178 -32.78 -31.65 6.68
CA GLU A 178 -32.58 -33.08 6.43
C GLU A 178 -33.21 -33.87 7.60
N ALA A 179 -33.93 -34.95 7.29
CA ALA A 179 -34.35 -35.90 8.31
C ALA A 179 -33.08 -36.56 8.84
N SER A 180 -32.55 -36.05 9.96
CA SER A 180 -31.34 -36.57 10.57
C SER A 180 -31.49 -38.07 10.85
N GLY A 181 -30.66 -38.86 10.18
CA GLY A 181 -30.44 -40.25 10.53
C GLY A 181 -29.93 -40.34 11.97
N ALA A 182 -30.59 -41.19 12.77
CA ALA A 182 -30.19 -41.61 14.10
C ALA A 182 -29.87 -40.49 15.12
N GLN A 183 -30.92 -39.83 15.63
CA GLN A 183 -30.90 -39.32 17.00
C GLN A 183 -31.94 -40.07 17.84
N THR A 184 -31.47 -40.64 18.95
CA THR A 184 -32.27 -41.20 20.03
C THR A 184 -33.36 -40.21 20.45
N ALA A 185 -34.56 -40.75 20.75
CA ALA A 185 -35.77 -40.01 21.06
C ALA A 185 -35.54 -38.73 21.90
N PRO A 186 -36.21 -37.61 21.55
CA PRO A 186 -36.02 -36.34 22.25
C PRO A 186 -36.38 -36.50 23.74
N PRO A 187 -35.60 -35.91 24.67
CA PRO A 187 -36.00 -35.84 26.06
C PRO A 187 -37.35 -35.12 26.13
N SER A 188 -38.26 -35.73 26.88
CA SER A 188 -39.66 -35.34 26.96
C SER A 188 -39.83 -34.00 27.70
N GLY A 189 -39.61 -32.88 27.01
CA GLY A 189 -39.77 -31.53 27.54
C GLY A 189 -39.68 -30.47 26.43
N GLY A 190 -40.73 -30.34 25.61
CA GLY A 190 -40.79 -29.33 24.56
C GLY A 190 -40.81 -27.92 25.15
N GLY A 191 -39.66 -27.26 25.14
CA GLY A 191 -39.48 -25.84 25.48
C GLY A 191 -39.36 -24.97 24.22
N ALA A 192 -39.24 -23.65 24.41
CA ALA A 192 -39.18 -22.62 23.36
C ALA A 192 -38.14 -22.90 22.23
N ALA A 193 -37.10 -23.69 22.47
CA ALA A 193 -36.08 -24.06 21.48
C ALA A 193 -36.60 -24.80 20.24
N ASP A 194 -37.76 -25.47 20.33
CA ASP A 194 -38.35 -26.22 19.21
C ASP A 194 -39.32 -25.38 18.35
N VAL A 195 -39.54 -24.10 18.68
CA VAL A 195 -40.56 -23.28 18.01
C VAL A 195 -40.19 -22.91 16.57
N LEU A 196 -38.93 -22.54 16.30
CA LEU A 196 -38.49 -22.17 14.95
C LEU A 196 -38.29 -23.41 14.06
N LYS A 197 -37.90 -24.56 14.64
CA LYS A 197 -37.72 -25.82 13.90
C LYS A 197 -39.04 -26.37 13.36
N ASN A 198 -40.12 -26.24 14.15
CA ASN A 198 -41.43 -26.80 13.80
C ASN A 198 -42.32 -25.84 13.01
N ASN A 199 -41.97 -24.55 12.92
CA ASN A 199 -42.77 -23.52 12.25
C ASN A 199 -41.91 -22.78 11.20
N PRO A 200 -41.91 -23.21 9.93
CA PRO A 200 -41.07 -22.61 8.88
C PRO A 200 -41.32 -21.10 8.69
N SER A 201 -42.57 -20.64 8.79
CA SER A 201 -42.92 -19.22 8.69
C SER A 201 -42.28 -18.38 9.80
N PHE A 202 -42.16 -18.92 11.01
CA PHE A 202 -41.52 -18.26 12.14
C PHE A 202 -40.01 -18.19 11.91
N ARG A 203 -39.41 -19.32 11.50
CA ARG A 203 -37.98 -19.39 11.16
C ARG A 203 -37.63 -18.37 10.07
N GLN A 204 -38.41 -18.31 9.01
CA GLN A 204 -38.20 -17.39 7.89
C GLN A 204 -38.32 -15.92 8.31
N THR A 205 -39.34 -15.58 9.11
CA THR A 205 -39.51 -14.21 9.64
C THR A 205 -38.34 -13.81 10.53
N MET A 206 -37.97 -14.66 11.51
CA MET A 206 -36.87 -14.36 12.43
C MET A 206 -35.50 -14.39 11.77
N GLY A 207 -35.28 -15.32 10.85
CA GLY A 207 -34.04 -15.38 10.08
C GLY A 207 -33.89 -14.19 9.15
N CYS A 208 -34.99 -13.66 8.59
CA CYS A 208 -34.95 -12.42 7.83
C CYS A 208 -34.43 -11.26 8.69
N PHE A 209 -35.01 -11.05 9.88
CA PHE A 209 -34.51 -10.07 10.86
C PHE A 209 -33.02 -10.24 11.17
N LEU A 210 -32.56 -11.48 11.41
CA LEU A 210 -31.15 -11.79 11.66
C LEU A 210 -30.25 -11.44 10.47
N LEU A 211 -30.68 -11.70 9.23
CA LEU A 211 -29.93 -11.38 8.02
C LEU A 211 -29.88 -9.87 7.75
N HIS A 212 -30.93 -9.12 8.10
CA HIS A 212 -30.90 -7.65 8.07
C HIS A 212 -29.91 -7.09 9.09
N ALA A 213 -29.94 -7.57 10.34
CA ALA A 213 -28.97 -7.17 11.36
C ALA A 213 -27.52 -7.51 10.94
N TYR A 214 -27.32 -8.68 10.32
CA TYR A 214 -26.04 -9.07 9.75
C TYR A 214 -25.57 -8.14 8.63
N ALA A 215 -26.46 -7.82 7.67
CA ALA A 215 -26.17 -6.89 6.58
C ALA A 215 -25.84 -5.48 7.10
N LYS A 216 -26.54 -5.00 8.14
CA LYS A 216 -26.23 -3.72 8.83
C LYS A 216 -24.81 -3.74 9.38
N HIS A 217 -24.43 -4.79 10.13
CA HIS A 217 -23.07 -4.91 10.65
C HIS A 217 -22.02 -5.06 9.56
N MET A 218 -22.33 -5.76 8.46
CA MET A 218 -21.48 -5.84 7.29
C MET A 218 -21.24 -4.47 6.67
N LYS A 219 -22.29 -3.64 6.51
CA LYS A 219 -22.19 -2.27 5.99
C LYS A 219 -21.41 -1.35 6.92
N ASP A 220 -21.63 -1.45 8.23
CA ASP A 220 -20.88 -0.72 9.27
C ASP A 220 -19.38 -1.03 9.23
N LYS A 221 -19.03 -2.29 8.96
CA LYS A 221 -17.66 -2.84 9.03
C LYS A 221 -16.93 -2.82 7.69
N ALA A 222 -17.65 -2.78 6.58
CA ALA A 222 -17.05 -2.67 5.25
C ALA A 222 -16.16 -1.41 5.16
N VAL A 223 -15.28 -1.37 4.17
CA VAL A 223 -14.49 -0.21 3.76
C VAL A 223 -15.07 0.38 2.47
N CYS A 224 -15.38 -0.49 1.51
CA CYS A 224 -16.11 -0.18 0.28
C CYS A 224 -17.61 0.10 0.51
N ASP A 225 -18.27 0.74 -0.47
CA ASP A 225 -19.74 0.66 -0.60
C ASP A 225 -20.09 -0.77 -1.04
N ILE A 226 -21.04 -1.39 -0.35
CA ILE A 226 -21.45 -2.79 -0.58
C ILE A 226 -22.97 -2.94 -0.80
N GLU A 227 -23.67 -1.82 -0.96
CA GLU A 227 -25.12 -1.79 -1.06
C GLU A 227 -25.65 -2.61 -2.25
N GLN A 228 -24.92 -2.65 -3.37
CA GLN A 228 -25.34 -3.40 -4.56
C GLN A 228 -25.26 -4.90 -4.32
N GLY A 229 -24.21 -5.38 -3.64
CA GLY A 229 -24.03 -6.77 -3.26
C GLY A 229 -25.11 -7.25 -2.29
N ILE A 230 -25.41 -6.44 -1.27
CA ILE A 230 -26.51 -6.72 -0.34
C ILE A 230 -27.84 -6.80 -1.11
N GLN A 231 -28.18 -5.76 -1.87
CA GLN A 231 -29.42 -5.73 -2.64
C GLN A 231 -29.54 -6.94 -3.57
N LYS A 232 -28.46 -7.29 -4.27
CA LYS A 232 -28.42 -8.42 -5.19
C LYS A 232 -28.72 -9.75 -4.49
N ALA A 233 -28.15 -10.02 -3.32
CA ALA A 233 -28.40 -11.26 -2.59
C ALA A 233 -29.88 -11.43 -2.22
N PHE A 234 -30.51 -10.39 -1.68
CA PHE A 234 -31.93 -10.43 -1.31
C PHE A 234 -32.84 -10.49 -2.54
N GLU A 235 -32.51 -9.79 -3.63
CA GLU A 235 -33.26 -9.86 -4.88
C GLU A 235 -33.26 -11.27 -5.49
N GLU A 236 -32.11 -11.95 -5.48
CA GLU A 236 -31.98 -13.32 -5.94
C GLU A 236 -32.89 -14.29 -5.17
N TRP A 237 -33.15 -13.99 -3.89
CA TRP A 237 -34.01 -14.78 -3.00
C TRP A 237 -35.41 -14.20 -2.79
N LYS A 238 -35.80 -13.18 -3.57
CA LYS A 238 -37.14 -12.56 -3.48
C LYS A 238 -38.27 -13.58 -3.63
N ASN A 239 -38.06 -14.63 -4.42
CA ASN A 239 -39.02 -15.70 -4.67
C ASN A 239 -38.42 -17.07 -4.28
N PRO A 240 -38.36 -17.42 -2.98
CA PRO A 240 -37.71 -18.66 -2.54
C PRO A 240 -38.41 -19.92 -3.06
N SER A 241 -39.72 -19.84 -3.35
CA SER A 241 -40.51 -20.96 -3.91
C SER A 241 -40.09 -21.40 -5.32
N THR A 242 -39.26 -20.61 -6.02
CA THR A 242 -38.73 -20.97 -7.35
C THR A 242 -37.34 -21.58 -7.26
N LYS A 243 -36.76 -21.72 -6.06
CA LYS A 243 -35.41 -22.23 -5.84
C LYS A 243 -35.45 -23.71 -5.47
N GLU A 244 -34.60 -24.50 -6.11
CA GLU A 244 -34.46 -25.94 -5.82
C GLU A 244 -33.91 -26.19 -4.41
N GLY A 245 -34.21 -27.36 -3.83
CA GLY A 245 -33.71 -27.74 -2.50
C GLY A 245 -34.33 -26.98 -1.32
N THR A 246 -35.23 -26.01 -1.60
CA THR A 246 -35.92 -25.28 -0.55
C THR A 246 -37.04 -26.11 0.08
N SER A 247 -37.38 -25.76 1.32
CA SER A 247 -38.58 -26.23 2.01
C SER A 247 -39.88 -25.67 1.39
N CYS A 248 -39.77 -24.73 0.43
CA CYS A 248 -40.86 -24.00 -0.20
C CYS A 248 -41.43 -24.81 -1.38
N HIS A 249 -42.61 -25.43 -1.22
CA HIS A 249 -43.23 -26.21 -2.31
C HIS A 249 -44.39 -25.43 -2.96
N ASN A 250 -44.44 -25.44 -4.30
CA ASN A 250 -45.64 -25.14 -5.08
C ASN A 250 -46.30 -26.48 -5.48
N GLY A 251 -47.52 -26.77 -5.01
CA GLY A 251 -48.26 -27.97 -5.40
C GLY A 251 -49.77 -27.76 -5.24
N GLY A 252 -50.49 -27.93 -6.35
CA GLY A 252 -51.91 -27.60 -6.49
C GLY A 252 -52.91 -28.36 -5.59
N ALA A 253 -54.16 -27.90 -5.69
CA ALA A 253 -55.43 -28.47 -5.21
C ALA A 253 -55.62 -28.77 -3.71
N SER A 254 -54.60 -28.72 -2.84
CA SER A 254 -54.79 -28.93 -1.39
C SER A 254 -53.83 -28.15 -0.47
N GLY A 255 -53.50 -26.91 -0.86
CA GLY A 255 -53.22 -25.78 0.05
C GLY A 255 -52.24 -26.01 1.21
N LYS A 256 -50.97 -26.29 0.94
CA LYS A 256 -49.86 -26.11 1.89
C LYS A 256 -48.62 -25.63 1.15
N GLU A 257 -47.99 -24.48 1.38
CA GLU A 257 -48.29 -23.19 2.04
C GLU A 257 -47.16 -22.24 1.58
N PRO A 258 -47.41 -20.97 1.18
CA PRO A 258 -46.39 -20.10 0.60
C PRO A 258 -45.28 -19.77 1.61
N CYS A 259 -44.02 -19.74 1.15
CA CYS A 259 -42.89 -19.26 1.93
C CYS A 259 -43.00 -17.75 2.19
N VAL A 260 -42.51 -17.34 3.36
CA VAL A 260 -42.37 -15.93 3.75
C VAL A 260 -41.11 -15.40 3.06
N PRO A 261 -41.20 -14.52 2.05
CA PRO A 261 -40.04 -13.94 1.40
C PRO A 261 -39.35 -12.95 2.33
N CYS A 262 -38.04 -12.80 2.13
CA CYS A 262 -37.20 -11.85 2.82
C CYS A 262 -36.71 -10.82 1.81
N GLN A 263 -37.26 -9.60 1.87
CA GLN A 263 -36.94 -8.53 0.92
C GLN A 263 -35.98 -7.54 1.57
N TRP A 264 -35.04 -7.02 0.78
CA TRP A 264 -34.12 -5.98 1.27
C TRP A 264 -34.88 -4.70 1.63
N ASP A 265 -34.61 -4.19 2.82
CA ASP A 265 -35.19 -2.97 3.37
C ASP A 265 -34.10 -1.92 3.43
N LYS A 266 -34.03 -1.10 2.38
CA LYS A 266 -33.03 -0.04 2.23
C LYS A 266 -33.16 1.08 3.28
N THR A 267 -34.26 1.11 4.02
CA THR A 267 -34.58 2.17 4.99
C THR A 267 -34.38 1.74 6.43
N ASP A 268 -33.93 0.49 6.65
CA ASP A 268 -33.76 -0.12 7.96
C ASP A 268 -35.01 0.03 8.85
N SER A 269 -36.19 0.03 8.22
CA SER A 269 -37.48 0.20 8.88
C SER A 269 -37.81 -0.94 9.84
N TRP A 270 -37.26 -2.14 9.59
CA TRP A 270 -37.33 -3.31 10.46
C TRP A 270 -36.85 -3.04 11.91
N GLU A 271 -35.97 -2.06 12.12
CA GLU A 271 -35.43 -1.70 13.44
C GLU A 271 -36.52 -1.14 14.38
N LYS A 272 -37.52 -0.50 13.78
CA LYS A 272 -38.61 0.20 14.50
C LYS A 272 -39.72 -0.75 14.93
N CYS A 273 -39.68 -2.02 14.51
CA CYS A 273 -40.67 -3.01 14.93
C CYS A 273 -40.69 -3.12 16.47
N THR A 274 -41.82 -2.74 17.07
CA THR A 274 -42.02 -2.79 18.53
C THR A 274 -42.38 -4.20 18.98
N ILE A 275 -41.82 -4.61 20.13
CA ILE A 275 -42.08 -5.88 20.80
C ILE A 275 -43.01 -5.64 21.98
N SER A 276 -44.15 -6.32 22.02
CA SER A 276 -45.10 -6.20 23.14
C SER A 276 -44.98 -7.37 24.10
N THR A 277 -44.71 -7.09 25.38
CA THR A 277 -44.65 -8.10 26.44
C THR A 277 -45.94 -8.04 27.27
N ASN A 278 -46.70 -9.14 27.36
CA ASN A 278 -47.94 -9.23 28.16
C ASN A 278 -49.05 -8.20 27.81
N GLY A 279 -49.13 -7.74 26.56
CA GLY A 279 -50.21 -6.85 26.12
C GLY A 279 -50.11 -5.40 26.59
N GLN A 280 -49.02 -5.01 27.25
CA GLN A 280 -48.63 -3.62 27.47
C GLN A 280 -47.33 -3.33 26.70
N THR A 281 -47.31 -2.23 25.96
CA THR A 281 -46.05 -1.62 25.50
C THR A 281 -45.28 -1.19 26.76
N SER A 282 -44.26 -1.95 27.13
CA SER A 282 -43.33 -1.52 28.18
C SER A 282 -42.32 -0.54 27.55
N GLY A 283 -41.63 0.24 28.39
CA GLY A 283 -40.90 1.46 27.99
C GLY A 283 -39.79 1.27 26.93
N GLU A 284 -38.99 2.33 26.74
CA GLU A 284 -37.98 2.59 25.69
C GLU A 284 -37.03 1.45 25.22
N ASN A 285 -37.05 0.26 25.81
CA ASN A 285 -36.14 -0.88 25.58
C ASN A 285 -36.66 -2.04 24.72
N ASP A 286 -37.82 -1.90 24.05
CA ASP A 286 -38.54 -3.04 23.43
C ASP A 286 -38.65 -2.98 21.89
N ASN A 287 -37.63 -2.53 21.14
CA ASN A 287 -37.62 -2.70 19.67
C ASN A 287 -36.76 -3.90 19.24
N VAL A 288 -36.99 -4.38 18.01
CA VAL A 288 -36.26 -5.54 17.46
C VAL A 288 -34.77 -5.31 17.40
N GLU A 289 -34.34 -4.10 17.01
CA GLU A 289 -32.93 -3.73 16.95
C GLU A 289 -32.20 -4.04 18.27
N LYS A 290 -32.68 -3.51 19.40
CA LYS A 290 -32.06 -3.72 20.72
C LYS A 290 -32.03 -5.19 21.17
N LYS A 291 -32.96 -6.03 20.70
CA LYS A 291 -32.92 -7.49 20.95
C LYS A 291 -31.87 -8.17 20.08
N LEU A 292 -31.82 -7.82 18.79
CA LEU A 292 -30.86 -8.39 17.86
C LEU A 292 -29.43 -7.97 18.17
N GLU A 293 -29.18 -6.74 18.65
CA GLU A 293 -27.84 -6.31 19.08
C GLU A 293 -27.23 -7.18 20.19
N LYS A 294 -28.06 -7.91 20.95
CA LYS A 294 -27.61 -8.86 21.99
C LYS A 294 -27.30 -10.25 21.44
N ILE A 295 -27.78 -10.56 20.24
CA ILE A 295 -27.67 -11.85 19.54
C ILE A 295 -26.60 -11.73 18.45
N VAL A 296 -26.85 -10.85 17.49
CA VAL A 296 -25.93 -10.45 16.43
C VAL A 296 -25.09 -9.30 16.97
N THR A 297 -24.00 -9.61 17.65
CA THR A 297 -23.13 -8.58 18.25
C THR A 297 -22.04 -8.15 17.26
N LYS A 298 -21.66 -6.86 17.27
CA LYS A 298 -20.54 -6.33 16.46
C LYS A 298 -19.20 -7.05 16.71
N GLU A 299 -19.05 -7.63 17.90
CA GLU A 299 -17.83 -8.31 18.35
C GLU A 299 -17.83 -9.83 18.11
N ASP A 300 -18.93 -10.37 17.55
CA ASP A 300 -19.05 -11.77 17.20
C ASP A 300 -17.92 -12.18 16.26
N THR A 301 -17.29 -13.32 16.55
CA THR A 301 -16.23 -13.92 15.72
C THR A 301 -16.65 -14.07 14.25
N LYS A 302 -17.92 -14.40 13.98
CA LYS A 302 -18.48 -14.57 12.63
C LYS A 302 -18.62 -13.23 11.90
N ILE A 303 -18.92 -12.15 12.63
CA ILE A 303 -18.95 -10.78 12.10
C ILE A 303 -17.53 -10.31 11.79
N LYS A 304 -16.57 -10.58 12.67
CA LYS A 304 -15.14 -10.25 12.46
C LYS A 304 -14.55 -10.98 11.26
N GLU A 305 -14.88 -12.27 11.11
CA GLU A 305 -14.44 -13.08 9.98
C GLU A 305 -15.02 -12.56 8.66
N MET A 306 -16.32 -12.26 8.62
CA MET A 306 -16.94 -11.61 7.46
C MET A 306 -16.32 -10.25 7.16
N ALA A 307 -16.10 -9.41 8.18
CA ALA A 307 -15.53 -8.07 8.00
C ALA A 307 -14.14 -8.14 7.36
N LYS A 308 -13.32 -9.10 7.78
CA LYS A 308 -12.03 -9.38 7.16
C LYS A 308 -12.15 -9.74 5.67
N GLN A 309 -13.13 -10.58 5.33
CA GLN A 309 -13.32 -11.06 3.94
C GLN A 309 -13.92 -10.00 3.02
N VAL A 310 -14.90 -9.23 3.51
CA VAL A 310 -15.52 -8.15 2.71
C VAL A 310 -14.53 -7.02 2.43
N ASN A 311 -13.53 -6.84 3.30
CA ASN A 311 -12.48 -5.82 3.14
C ASN A 311 -11.20 -6.32 2.46
N ASP A 312 -11.11 -7.61 2.07
CA ASP A 312 -9.96 -8.17 1.33
C ASP A 312 -9.98 -7.78 -0.16
N VAL A 313 -9.80 -6.49 -0.44
CA VAL A 313 -9.70 -5.96 -1.80
C VAL A 313 -8.23 -5.83 -2.19
N LYS A 314 -7.73 -6.83 -2.93
CA LYS A 314 -6.31 -6.94 -3.29
C LYS A 314 -5.86 -5.92 -4.33
N ASP A 315 -6.77 -5.52 -5.22
CA ASP A 315 -6.47 -4.59 -6.30
C ASP A 315 -6.73 -3.14 -5.85
N LEU A 316 -5.69 -2.30 -5.95
CA LEU A 316 -5.78 -0.92 -5.49
C LEU A 316 -6.75 -0.07 -6.33
N CYS A 317 -6.96 -0.41 -7.61
CA CYS A 317 -7.92 0.30 -8.44
C CYS A 317 -9.36 0.04 -7.99
N HIS A 318 -9.72 -1.21 -7.72
CA HIS A 318 -11.02 -1.57 -7.14
C HIS A 318 -11.20 -0.92 -5.76
N GLN A 319 -10.17 -0.96 -4.91
CA GLN A 319 -10.17 -0.29 -3.61
C GLN A 319 -10.42 1.22 -3.74
N PHE A 320 -9.70 1.90 -4.64
CA PHE A 320 -9.89 3.32 -4.91
C PHE A 320 -11.31 3.62 -5.37
N LYS A 321 -11.85 2.86 -6.33
CA LYS A 321 -13.20 3.07 -6.87
C LYS A 321 -14.27 2.91 -5.79
N CYS A 322 -14.22 1.80 -5.04
CA CYS A 322 -15.27 1.48 -4.08
C CYS A 322 -15.24 2.40 -2.85
N VAL A 323 -14.05 2.78 -2.36
CA VAL A 323 -13.89 3.66 -1.20
C VAL A 323 -14.29 5.08 -1.56
N THR A 324 -13.89 5.56 -2.74
CA THR A 324 -14.32 6.87 -3.24
C THR A 324 -15.83 6.92 -3.43
N ALA A 325 -16.44 5.88 -4.02
CA ALA A 325 -17.89 5.81 -4.18
C ALA A 325 -18.62 5.89 -2.84
N ARG A 326 -18.14 5.16 -1.82
CA ARG A 326 -18.70 5.23 -0.47
C ARG A 326 -18.51 6.61 0.15
N TRP A 327 -17.31 7.16 0.07
CA TRP A 327 -16.97 8.45 0.64
C TRP A 327 -17.87 9.54 0.05
N ILE A 328 -18.04 9.56 -1.27
CA ILE A 328 -18.93 10.51 -1.94
C ILE A 328 -20.37 10.37 -1.41
N LYS A 329 -20.89 9.12 -1.38
CA LYS A 329 -22.26 8.82 -0.96
C LYS A 329 -22.54 9.28 0.48
N GLU A 330 -21.62 9.02 1.40
CA GLU A 330 -21.78 9.35 2.82
C GLU A 330 -21.53 10.85 3.12
N LYS A 331 -20.56 11.48 2.43
CA LYS A 331 -20.20 12.89 2.69
C LYS A 331 -21.02 13.90 1.91
N HIS A 332 -21.68 13.49 0.84
CA HIS A 332 -22.44 14.39 -0.04
C HIS A 332 -23.91 13.99 -0.18
N ASN A 333 -24.53 13.51 0.91
CA ASN A 333 -25.97 13.21 0.99
C ASN A 333 -26.47 12.31 -0.15
N GLY A 334 -25.72 11.25 -0.47
CA GLY A 334 -26.10 10.28 -1.49
C GLY A 334 -25.86 10.70 -2.94
N LYS A 335 -25.18 11.83 -3.18
CA LYS A 335 -24.70 12.20 -4.53
C LYS A 335 -23.64 11.21 -5.02
N THR A 336 -23.36 11.20 -6.33
CA THR A 336 -22.39 10.25 -6.95
C THR A 336 -21.41 10.93 -7.91
N ASP A 337 -21.58 12.23 -8.09
CA ASP A 337 -20.95 13.11 -9.08
C ASP A 337 -20.20 14.24 -8.37
N LYS A 338 -19.41 13.94 -7.34
CA LYS A 338 -18.60 14.92 -6.58
C LYS A 338 -17.10 14.66 -6.71
N TRP A 339 -16.65 14.47 -7.94
CA TRP A 339 -15.26 14.13 -8.23
C TRP A 339 -14.31 15.31 -8.02
N ASP A 340 -14.77 16.54 -8.26
CA ASP A 340 -13.93 17.73 -7.99
C ASP A 340 -13.55 17.84 -6.50
N GLU A 341 -14.46 17.46 -5.61
CA GLU A 341 -14.21 17.43 -4.16
C GLU A 341 -13.23 16.31 -3.78
N VAL A 342 -13.33 15.15 -4.43
CA VAL A 342 -12.35 14.05 -4.29
C VAL A 342 -10.95 14.54 -4.65
N TRP A 343 -10.76 15.21 -5.79
CA TRP A 343 -9.43 15.65 -6.22
C TRP A 343 -8.84 16.74 -5.34
N LYS A 344 -9.69 17.65 -4.83
CA LYS A 344 -9.28 18.60 -3.80
C LYS A 344 -8.78 17.87 -2.56
N LYS A 345 -9.51 16.85 -2.10
CA LYS A 345 -9.12 16.07 -0.93
C LYS A 345 -7.85 15.24 -1.16
N VAL A 346 -7.67 14.65 -2.34
CA VAL A 346 -6.42 13.95 -2.73
C VAL A 346 -5.22 14.90 -2.66
N THR A 347 -5.38 16.15 -3.09
CA THR A 347 -4.32 17.16 -3.00
C THR A 347 -3.94 17.47 -1.56
N GLU A 348 -4.93 17.60 -0.65
CA GLU A 348 -4.69 17.74 0.80
C GLU A 348 -3.94 16.53 1.36
N GLN A 349 -4.31 15.31 0.95
CA GLN A 349 -3.67 14.08 1.39
C GLN A 349 -2.21 13.93 0.92
N LEU A 350 -1.81 14.55 -0.19
CA LEU A 350 -0.41 14.60 -0.60
C LEU A 350 0.44 15.36 0.41
N LYS A 351 -0.07 16.50 0.91
CA LYS A 351 0.62 17.28 1.93
C LYS A 351 0.77 16.50 3.24
N GLU A 352 -0.33 15.89 3.71
CA GLU A 352 -0.31 15.06 4.92
C GLU A 352 0.62 13.86 4.80
N LEU A 353 0.67 13.21 3.63
CA LEU A 353 1.61 12.13 3.36
C LEU A 353 3.07 12.62 3.39
N SER A 354 3.34 13.76 2.77
CA SER A 354 4.67 14.40 2.73
C SER A 354 5.20 14.69 4.14
N GLU A 355 4.40 15.36 4.96
CA GLU A 355 4.71 15.66 6.37
C GLU A 355 4.85 14.38 7.20
N GLY A 356 3.97 13.40 6.95
CA GLY A 356 3.97 12.10 7.60
C GLY A 356 5.24 11.28 7.34
N ILE A 357 5.74 11.29 6.10
CA ILE A 357 7.00 10.65 5.70
C ILE A 357 8.17 11.31 6.42
N GLU A 358 8.23 12.64 6.42
CA GLU A 358 9.32 13.39 7.07
C GLU A 358 9.41 13.08 8.56
N ALA A 359 8.27 13.03 9.24
CA ALA A 359 8.20 12.72 10.66
C ALA A 359 8.61 11.28 11.00
N LYS A 360 8.39 10.32 10.09
CA LYS A 360 8.55 8.88 10.37
C LYS A 360 9.82 8.25 9.76
N LYS A 361 10.49 8.88 8.79
CA LYS A 361 11.67 8.30 8.12
C LYS A 361 12.88 8.03 9.04
N THR A 362 12.92 8.66 10.21
CA THR A 362 13.96 8.47 11.24
C THR A 362 13.54 7.49 12.35
N ASP A 363 12.36 6.88 12.24
CA ASP A 363 11.84 5.93 13.21
C ASP A 363 12.72 4.67 13.28
N LYS A 364 13.23 4.39 14.48
CA LYS A 364 14.12 3.25 14.73
C LYS A 364 13.45 1.91 14.43
N SER A 365 12.13 1.81 14.55
CA SER A 365 11.38 0.59 14.23
C SER A 365 11.39 0.27 12.73
N LEU A 366 11.45 1.29 11.87
CA LEU A 366 11.56 1.09 10.42
C LEU A 366 12.99 0.69 10.02
N ALA A 367 14.00 1.20 10.74
CA ALA A 367 15.40 0.86 10.49
C ALA A 367 15.72 -0.63 10.70
N SER A 368 14.96 -1.34 11.56
CA SER A 368 15.08 -2.79 11.70
C SER A 368 14.37 -3.59 10.61
N LEU A 369 13.40 -3.00 9.93
CA LEU A 369 12.63 -3.64 8.86
C LEU A 369 13.31 -3.47 7.50
N CYS A 370 14.02 -2.35 7.31
CA CYS A 370 14.73 -2.07 6.07
C CYS A 370 16.18 -2.60 6.05
N PRO A 371 16.79 -2.73 4.85
CA PRO A 371 18.18 -3.16 4.71
C PRO A 371 19.14 -2.21 5.43
N LYS A 372 20.27 -2.74 5.93
CA LYS A 372 21.27 -1.95 6.67
C LYS A 372 22.24 -1.22 5.75
N ASP A 373 22.47 -1.74 4.56
CA ASP A 373 23.42 -1.23 3.57
C ASP A 373 22.73 -0.41 2.47
N GLU A 374 23.40 0.63 1.96
CA GLU A 374 22.87 1.48 0.88
C GLU A 374 22.66 0.68 -0.41
N LYS A 375 23.49 -0.35 -0.65
CA LYS A 375 23.33 -1.27 -1.79
C LYS A 375 22.10 -2.17 -1.63
N GLY A 376 21.47 -2.21 -0.46
CA GLY A 376 20.21 -2.92 -0.23
C GLY A 376 18.98 -2.11 -0.63
N GLY A 377 19.12 -0.83 -0.98
CA GLY A 377 17.96 0.06 -1.16
C GLY A 377 17.43 0.64 0.14
N LYS A 378 18.29 0.75 1.17
CA LYS A 378 17.92 1.21 2.52
C LYS A 378 17.10 2.50 2.52
N GLU A 379 17.58 3.54 1.86
CA GLU A 379 16.97 4.87 1.88
C GLU A 379 15.60 4.88 1.19
N ALA A 380 15.48 4.18 0.06
CA ALA A 380 14.19 4.01 -0.63
C ALA A 380 13.21 3.19 0.21
N CYS A 381 13.68 2.11 0.86
CA CYS A 381 12.85 1.33 1.78
C CYS A 381 12.35 2.17 2.95
N LEU A 382 13.22 2.93 3.62
CA LEU A 382 12.84 3.78 4.75
C LEU A 382 11.80 4.83 4.36
N LEU A 383 11.94 5.42 3.18
CA LEU A 383 11.00 6.42 2.67
C LEU A 383 9.61 5.80 2.43
N ILE A 384 9.53 4.69 1.70
CA ILE A 384 8.27 4.01 1.43
C ILE A 384 7.66 3.45 2.72
N ALA A 385 8.48 2.84 3.58
CA ALA A 385 8.04 2.31 4.87
C ALA A 385 7.50 3.41 5.79
N ALA A 386 8.07 4.62 5.75
CA ALA A 386 7.54 5.77 6.47
C ALA A 386 6.16 6.19 5.93
N GLY A 387 5.97 6.19 4.61
CA GLY A 387 4.67 6.44 3.98
C GLY A 387 3.62 5.37 4.34
N LEU A 388 3.99 4.09 4.29
CA LEU A 388 3.14 2.97 4.72
C LEU A 388 2.80 3.07 6.22
N LYS A 389 3.78 3.40 7.07
CA LYS A 389 3.51 3.60 8.49
C LYS A 389 2.61 4.81 8.74
N ASN A 390 2.74 5.86 7.93
CA ASN A 390 1.87 7.03 8.01
C ASN A 390 0.41 6.65 7.76
N LEU A 391 0.14 6.01 6.62
CA LEU A 391 -1.23 5.63 6.26
C LEU A 391 -1.81 4.62 7.27
N TYR A 392 -1.01 3.66 7.77
CA TYR A 392 -1.51 2.70 8.77
C TYR A 392 -1.69 3.28 10.18
N ASN A 393 -1.22 4.49 10.43
CA ASN A 393 -1.44 5.24 11.67
C ASN A 393 -2.65 6.18 11.59
N ILE A 394 -3.34 6.25 10.46
CA ILE A 394 -4.59 7.03 10.35
C ILE A 394 -5.66 6.34 11.18
N ASP A 395 -6.04 6.97 12.29
CA ASP A 395 -7.08 6.48 13.20
C ASP A 395 -8.46 6.51 12.53
N ASN A 396 -9.31 5.54 12.85
CA ASN A 396 -10.70 5.53 12.44
C ASN A 396 -11.54 6.61 13.14
N GLY A 397 -11.06 7.17 14.27
CA GLY A 397 -11.67 8.30 14.98
C GLY A 397 -13.19 8.19 15.12
N SER A 398 -13.89 9.32 14.99
CA SER A 398 -15.36 9.37 14.89
C SER A 398 -15.89 9.10 13.47
N ASP A 399 -15.00 8.97 12.47
CA ASP A 399 -15.36 8.96 11.06
C ASP A 399 -14.54 7.94 10.26
N ALA A 400 -14.94 6.67 10.39
CA ALA A 400 -14.24 5.56 9.75
C ALA A 400 -14.29 5.61 8.21
N VAL A 401 -15.29 6.28 7.62
CA VAL A 401 -15.40 6.44 6.16
C VAL A 401 -14.33 7.41 5.66
N GLU A 402 -14.17 8.55 6.35
CA GLU A 402 -13.10 9.50 6.06
C GLU A 402 -11.72 8.85 6.21
N ALA A 403 -11.49 8.15 7.33
CA ALA A 403 -10.19 7.51 7.58
C ALA A 403 -9.82 6.47 6.50
N SER A 404 -10.81 5.69 6.03
CA SER A 404 -10.60 4.70 4.95
C SER A 404 -10.30 5.36 3.61
N PHE A 405 -10.97 6.49 3.32
CA PHE A 405 -10.69 7.31 2.14
C PHE A 405 -9.26 7.85 2.18
N GLN A 406 -8.86 8.49 3.28
CA GLN A 406 -7.51 9.05 3.47
C GLN A 406 -6.42 8.00 3.27
N ARG A 407 -6.55 6.82 3.91
CA ARG A 407 -5.61 5.69 3.72
C ARG A 407 -5.47 5.29 2.25
N THR A 408 -6.60 5.20 1.55
CA THR A 408 -6.63 4.80 0.15
C THR A 408 -5.97 5.85 -0.74
N MET A 409 -6.25 7.13 -0.53
CA MET A 409 -5.63 8.22 -1.30
C MET A 409 -4.12 8.27 -1.05
N GLN A 410 -3.68 8.17 0.21
CA GLN A 410 -2.26 8.15 0.55
C GLN A 410 -1.53 6.93 -0.04
N CYS A 411 -2.18 5.76 -0.09
CA CYS A 411 -1.62 4.58 -0.76
C CYS A 411 -1.41 4.80 -2.27
N VAL A 412 -2.38 5.44 -2.95
CA VAL A 412 -2.26 5.78 -4.38
C VAL A 412 -1.14 6.81 -4.60
N LEU A 413 -1.07 7.86 -3.78
CA LEU A 413 -0.03 8.88 -3.88
C LEU A 413 1.36 8.30 -3.59
N LEU A 414 1.50 7.43 -2.59
CA LEU A 414 2.75 6.74 -2.27
C LEU A 414 3.24 5.86 -3.42
N ASN A 415 2.31 5.20 -4.12
CA ASN A 415 2.63 4.45 -5.33
C ASN A 415 3.15 5.37 -6.44
N ALA A 416 2.49 6.50 -6.69
CA ALA A 416 2.95 7.47 -7.69
C ALA A 416 4.34 8.06 -7.35
N ILE A 417 4.64 8.30 -6.07
CA ILE A 417 5.99 8.67 -5.60
C ILE A 417 6.99 7.54 -5.88
N ALA A 418 6.63 6.28 -5.61
CA ALA A 418 7.48 5.14 -5.92
C ALA A 418 7.79 5.04 -7.42
N ASP A 419 6.83 5.36 -8.29
CA ASP A 419 7.05 5.45 -9.74
C ASP A 419 8.01 6.59 -10.11
N LYS A 420 7.92 7.76 -9.48
CA LYS A 420 8.91 8.84 -9.68
C LYS A 420 10.33 8.43 -9.29
N LEU A 421 10.48 7.67 -8.21
CA LEU A 421 11.78 7.15 -7.77
C LEU A 421 12.35 6.08 -8.72
N GLN A 422 11.49 5.38 -9.47
CA GLN A 422 11.90 4.38 -10.47
C GLN A 422 12.07 4.96 -11.89
N ASP A 423 11.65 6.20 -12.12
CA ASP A 423 11.78 6.90 -13.40
C ASP A 423 13.25 7.08 -13.81
N GLN A 424 13.54 7.03 -15.12
CA GLN A 424 14.90 7.20 -15.66
C GLN A 424 15.53 8.56 -15.34
N LYS A 425 14.71 9.59 -15.06
CA LYS A 425 15.15 10.93 -14.67
C LYS A 425 15.58 11.01 -13.21
N PHE A 426 15.43 9.96 -12.40
CA PHE A 426 15.92 9.92 -11.02
C PHE A 426 17.42 9.50 -10.99
N PRO A 427 18.34 10.38 -10.55
CA PRO A 427 19.77 10.32 -10.84
C PRO A 427 20.53 9.03 -10.45
N CYS A 428 20.08 8.37 -9.38
CA CYS A 428 20.85 7.35 -8.67
C CYS A 428 20.06 6.05 -8.43
N LYS A 429 18.95 5.85 -9.16
CA LYS A 429 18.01 4.76 -8.85
C LYS A 429 18.66 3.37 -8.85
N ASP A 430 19.57 3.11 -9.79
CA ASP A 430 20.18 1.80 -9.97
C ASP A 430 21.29 1.57 -8.95
N GLU A 431 22.16 2.57 -8.73
CA GLU A 431 23.26 2.47 -7.74
C GLU A 431 22.78 2.38 -6.30
N LYS A 432 21.67 3.05 -5.97
CA LYS A 432 21.03 2.97 -4.66
C LYS A 432 20.01 1.85 -4.57
N ASN A 433 19.91 0.98 -5.58
CA ASN A 433 18.97 -0.14 -5.64
C ASN A 433 17.55 0.24 -5.19
N VAL A 434 17.06 1.37 -5.70
CA VAL A 434 15.78 1.97 -5.33
C VAL A 434 14.62 1.00 -5.53
N GLN A 435 14.63 0.26 -6.63
CA GLN A 435 13.64 -0.79 -6.89
C GLN A 435 13.59 -1.83 -5.76
N LYS A 436 14.75 -2.34 -5.33
CA LYS A 436 14.84 -3.33 -4.27
C LYS A 436 14.32 -2.76 -2.94
N GLY A 437 14.65 -1.50 -2.63
CA GLY A 437 14.14 -0.83 -1.43
C GLY A 437 12.62 -0.67 -1.43
N ILE A 438 12.04 -0.28 -2.58
CA ILE A 438 10.59 -0.18 -2.77
C ILE A 438 9.92 -1.56 -2.61
N GLU A 439 10.49 -2.60 -3.22
CA GLU A 439 10.00 -3.98 -3.12
C GLU A 439 10.06 -4.50 -1.68
N GLU A 440 11.15 -4.23 -0.97
CA GLU A 440 11.30 -4.62 0.44
C GLU A 440 10.18 -4.00 1.30
N ALA A 441 9.88 -2.71 1.13
CA ALA A 441 8.85 -2.03 1.90
C ALA A 441 7.43 -2.49 1.54
N PHE A 442 7.05 -2.48 0.25
CA PHE A 442 5.69 -2.81 -0.18
C PHE A 442 5.36 -4.31 -0.15
N THR A 443 6.35 -5.18 -0.31
CA THR A 443 6.13 -6.63 -0.47
C THR A 443 6.57 -7.39 0.78
N ASN A 444 7.83 -7.20 1.19
CA ASN A 444 8.42 -8.06 2.23
C ASN A 444 8.09 -7.59 3.65
N LYS A 445 7.97 -6.27 3.85
CA LYS A 445 7.81 -5.65 5.18
C LYS A 445 6.48 -4.97 5.43
N ASN A 446 5.61 -4.94 4.42
CA ASN A 446 4.35 -4.22 4.50
C ASN A 446 3.46 -4.67 5.68
N ASN A 447 3.31 -5.98 5.84
CA ASN A 447 2.55 -6.56 6.95
C ASN A 447 3.23 -6.30 8.30
N ASP A 448 4.57 -6.38 8.38
CA ASP A 448 5.32 -6.07 9.61
C ASP A 448 5.13 -4.60 10.01
N ILE A 449 5.16 -3.69 9.02
CA ILE A 449 4.91 -2.25 9.22
C ILE A 449 3.49 -2.04 9.73
N MET A 450 2.49 -2.69 9.12
CA MET A 450 1.07 -2.60 9.48
C MET A 450 0.77 -3.14 10.89
N ILE A 451 1.37 -4.27 11.28
CA ILE A 451 1.19 -4.86 12.62
C ILE A 451 1.78 -3.93 13.70
N GLY A 452 2.78 -3.11 13.35
CA GLY A 452 3.36 -2.11 14.25
C GLY A 452 2.53 -0.82 14.42
N THR A 453 1.29 -0.76 13.91
CA THR A 453 0.42 0.42 13.99
C THR A 453 -0.97 0.09 14.54
N GLN A 454 -1.85 1.10 14.55
CA GLN A 454 -3.27 0.97 14.87
C GLN A 454 -4.04 0.03 13.94
N CYS A 455 -3.47 -0.38 12.80
CA CYS A 455 -4.12 -1.27 11.86
C CYS A 455 -4.08 -2.76 12.24
N GLN A 456 -3.28 -3.17 13.23
CA GLN A 456 -3.08 -4.58 13.59
C GLN A 456 -4.39 -5.36 13.81
N ASN A 457 -5.37 -4.76 14.49
CA ASN A 457 -6.65 -5.42 14.84
C ASN A 457 -7.86 -4.66 14.27
N ASN A 458 -7.63 -3.83 13.27
CA ASN A 458 -8.65 -2.97 12.69
C ASN A 458 -9.21 -3.61 11.44
N ASP A 459 -10.47 -4.06 11.50
CA ASP A 459 -11.15 -4.72 10.39
C ASP A 459 -11.32 -3.82 9.16
N LYS A 460 -11.11 -2.49 9.30
CA LYS A 460 -11.20 -1.49 8.23
C LYS A 460 -9.85 -1.09 7.64
N CYS A 461 -8.76 -1.74 8.06
CA CYS A 461 -7.47 -1.57 7.40
C CYS A 461 -7.30 -2.56 6.25
N PHE A 462 -6.54 -2.15 5.25
CA PHE A 462 -6.19 -2.98 4.09
C PHE A 462 -4.69 -2.85 3.84
N THR A 463 -4.07 -3.88 3.28
CA THR A 463 -2.66 -3.82 2.88
C THR A 463 -2.53 -2.93 1.64
N CYS A 464 -1.74 -1.86 1.70
CA CYS A 464 -1.44 -1.00 0.56
C CYS A 464 -0.41 -1.68 -0.37
N PRO A 465 -0.80 -2.23 -1.54
CA PRO A 465 0.13 -2.97 -2.37
C PRO A 465 1.00 -2.02 -3.21
N ARG A 466 2.13 -2.53 -3.72
CA ARG A 466 2.78 -1.88 -4.87
C ARG A 466 1.90 -2.07 -6.09
N PHE A 467 1.44 -0.97 -6.68
CA PHE A 467 0.51 -0.94 -7.80
C PHE A 467 1.06 -0.04 -8.92
N LYS A 468 1.43 -0.65 -10.06
CA LYS A 468 2.00 0.06 -11.23
C LYS A 468 0.98 0.33 -12.34
N GLU A 469 -0.19 -0.30 -12.26
CA GLU A 469 -1.20 -0.35 -13.34
C GLU A 469 -2.27 0.73 -13.20
N TYR A 470 -1.97 1.85 -12.53
CA TYR A 470 -2.90 2.98 -12.40
C TYR A 470 -3.14 3.72 -13.73
N ALA A 471 -2.36 3.43 -14.78
CA ALA A 471 -2.66 3.83 -16.16
C ALA A 471 -3.85 3.05 -16.75
N ASP A 472 -4.08 1.82 -16.30
CA ASP A 472 -5.18 0.96 -16.77
C ASP A 472 -6.42 1.10 -15.87
N CYS A 473 -6.26 1.69 -14.69
CA CYS A 473 -7.34 2.00 -13.77
C CYS A 473 -8.23 3.13 -14.30
N LYS A 474 -9.27 2.77 -15.06
CA LYS A 474 -10.26 3.71 -15.59
C LYS A 474 -11.28 4.12 -14.53
N ILE A 475 -11.37 5.41 -14.25
CA ILE A 475 -12.26 6.02 -13.25
C ILE A 475 -13.08 7.17 -13.84
N ASN A 476 -14.20 7.49 -13.20
CA ASN A 476 -14.92 8.73 -13.49
C ASN A 476 -14.08 9.90 -12.98
N THR A 477 -14.08 11.02 -13.70
CA THR A 477 -13.11 12.11 -13.42
C THR A 477 -13.68 13.51 -13.32
N ASN A 478 -14.95 13.71 -13.67
CA ASN A 478 -15.61 15.00 -13.58
C ASN A 478 -17.12 14.83 -13.33
N ASP A 479 -17.70 15.92 -12.85
CA ASP A 479 -19.14 16.02 -12.56
C ASP A 479 -19.93 16.24 -13.87
N SER A 480 -19.28 16.82 -14.90
CA SER A 480 -19.92 17.25 -16.14
C SER A 480 -20.08 16.17 -17.22
N ASN A 481 -19.35 15.04 -17.16
CA ASN A 481 -19.48 13.94 -18.11
C ASN A 481 -19.23 12.56 -17.45
N PRO A 482 -20.21 12.01 -16.71
CA PRO A 482 -20.07 10.77 -15.94
C PRO A 482 -19.74 9.51 -16.76
N MET A 483 -19.86 9.57 -18.09
CA MET A 483 -19.57 8.44 -18.99
C MET A 483 -18.12 8.41 -19.49
N GLU A 484 -17.36 9.50 -19.36
CA GLU A 484 -15.96 9.56 -19.80
C GLU A 484 -15.02 9.06 -18.69
N LYS A 485 -14.71 7.75 -18.73
CA LYS A 485 -13.71 7.17 -17.82
C LYS A 485 -12.30 7.50 -18.31
N LYS A 486 -11.47 8.10 -17.45
CA LYS A 486 -10.05 8.36 -17.73
C LYS A 486 -9.14 7.51 -16.85
N PRO A 487 -7.90 7.24 -17.29
CA PRO A 487 -6.86 6.66 -16.44
C PRO A 487 -6.68 7.46 -15.14
N LEU A 488 -6.65 6.79 -14.00
CA LEU A 488 -6.35 7.39 -12.70
C LEU A 488 -5.00 8.13 -12.73
N LYS A 489 -4.02 7.59 -13.48
CA LYS A 489 -2.72 8.21 -13.73
C LYS A 489 -2.81 9.66 -14.24
N GLU A 490 -3.73 9.95 -15.17
CA GLU A 490 -3.88 11.31 -15.75
C GLU A 490 -4.31 12.35 -14.71
N LYS A 491 -4.92 11.92 -13.60
CA LYS A 491 -5.33 12.81 -12.50
C LYS A 491 -4.29 12.89 -11.38
N ILE A 492 -3.65 11.77 -11.05
CA ILE A 492 -2.65 11.71 -9.96
C ILE A 492 -1.32 12.34 -10.38
N ASP A 493 -0.84 12.07 -11.60
CA ASP A 493 0.47 12.56 -12.05
C ASP A 493 0.59 14.09 -12.01
N PRO A 494 -0.39 14.90 -12.45
CA PRO A 494 -0.33 16.36 -12.32
C PRO A 494 -0.22 16.84 -10.87
N ILE A 495 -0.94 16.21 -9.94
CA ILE A 495 -0.90 16.53 -8.50
C ILE A 495 0.51 16.25 -7.96
N ILE A 496 1.08 15.09 -8.29
CA ILE A 496 2.43 14.70 -7.87
C ILE A 496 3.51 15.57 -8.53
N ASN A 497 3.39 15.88 -9.83
CA ASN A 497 4.39 16.68 -10.56
C ASN A 497 4.52 18.09 -9.99
N THR A 498 3.40 18.68 -9.56
CA THR A 498 3.40 20.02 -8.94
C THR A 498 4.30 20.05 -7.71
N GLU A 499 4.32 18.99 -6.91
CA GLU A 499 5.16 18.86 -5.72
C GLU A 499 6.58 18.37 -6.06
N TYR A 500 6.69 17.39 -6.95
CA TYR A 500 7.95 16.71 -7.29
C TYR A 500 8.88 17.62 -8.10
N ASP A 501 8.34 18.36 -9.08
CA ASP A 501 9.10 19.26 -9.95
C ASP A 501 9.22 20.68 -9.38
N ASN A 502 8.71 20.95 -8.17
CA ASN A 502 8.80 22.27 -7.55
C ASN A 502 10.27 22.70 -7.35
N THR A 503 10.67 23.77 -8.04
CA THR A 503 12.03 24.33 -8.00
C THR A 503 12.15 25.55 -7.08
N THR A 504 11.03 26.11 -6.60
CA THR A 504 10.99 27.46 -6.02
C THR A 504 11.28 27.53 -4.53
N ASP A 505 11.24 26.42 -3.80
CA ASP A 505 11.81 26.33 -2.44
C ASP A 505 11.94 24.85 -2.06
N ASN A 506 13.12 24.42 -1.60
CA ASN A 506 13.42 23.03 -1.20
C ASN A 506 12.71 22.60 0.11
N THR A 507 11.48 23.07 0.36
CA THR A 507 10.76 22.84 1.62
C THR A 507 9.96 21.55 1.60
N SER A 508 9.51 21.08 0.43
CA SER A 508 8.81 19.80 0.33
C SER A 508 9.76 18.61 0.53
N PRO A 509 9.45 17.69 1.46
CA PRO A 509 10.10 16.38 1.57
C PRO A 509 10.05 15.53 0.29
N LEU A 510 9.04 15.75 -0.57
CA LEU A 510 8.77 14.95 -1.77
C LEU A 510 9.27 15.57 -3.08
N SER A 511 9.85 16.77 -3.04
CA SER A 511 10.49 17.36 -4.22
C SER A 511 11.64 16.48 -4.73
N LYS A 512 11.91 16.51 -6.05
CA LYS A 512 13.01 15.79 -6.68
C LYS A 512 14.35 16.09 -5.98
N SER A 513 14.57 17.34 -5.59
CA SER A 513 15.77 17.76 -4.87
C SER A 513 15.87 17.11 -3.48
N SER A 514 14.80 17.15 -2.67
CA SER A 514 14.77 16.53 -1.34
C SER A 514 14.92 15.01 -1.39
N LEU A 515 14.28 14.36 -2.37
CA LEU A 515 14.41 12.92 -2.60
C LEU A 515 15.81 12.54 -3.07
N THR A 516 16.42 13.34 -3.96
CA THR A 516 17.82 13.17 -4.38
C THR A 516 18.76 13.31 -3.18
N LYS A 517 18.55 14.31 -2.31
CA LYS A 517 19.34 14.50 -1.09
C LYS A 517 19.22 13.31 -0.14
N THR A 518 18.01 12.79 0.03
CA THR A 518 17.72 11.68 0.95
C THR A 518 18.29 10.35 0.44
N ILE A 519 18.11 10.04 -0.84
CA ILE A 519 18.44 8.73 -1.41
C ILE A 519 19.84 8.71 -2.02
N CYS A 520 20.18 9.68 -2.88
CA CYS A 520 21.48 9.71 -3.56
C CYS A 520 22.61 10.21 -2.64
N LYS A 521 22.26 11.00 -1.61
CA LYS A 521 23.20 11.62 -0.66
C LYS A 521 24.36 12.33 -1.40
N PRO A 522 24.07 13.32 -2.28
CA PRO A 522 25.10 14.11 -2.93
C PRO A 522 26.04 14.74 -1.90
N CYS A 523 27.29 14.96 -2.31
CA CYS A 523 28.19 15.75 -1.51
C CYS A 523 27.77 17.23 -1.57
N THR A 524 27.81 17.92 -0.44
CA THR A 524 27.53 19.35 -0.37
C THR A 524 28.67 20.07 0.33
N GLU A 525 28.73 21.39 0.17
CA GLU A 525 29.57 22.23 0.99
C GLU A 525 29.19 22.10 2.48
N GLY A 526 30.13 22.45 3.36
CA GLY A 526 29.86 22.52 4.79
C GLY A 526 28.79 23.59 5.10
N LYS A 527 28.20 23.54 6.30
CA LYS A 527 27.22 24.56 6.74
C LYS A 527 27.80 25.99 6.78
N ASP A 528 29.12 26.10 6.78
CA ASP A 528 29.95 27.30 6.73
C ASP A 528 30.35 27.73 5.30
N GLY A 529 29.87 27.04 4.26
CA GLY A 529 30.29 27.26 2.87
C GLY A 529 31.69 26.70 2.57
N ASN A 530 32.22 25.83 3.43
CA ASN A 530 33.56 25.29 3.24
C ASN A 530 33.61 24.26 2.10
N LYS A 531 34.21 24.65 0.98
CA LYS A 531 34.40 23.81 -0.22
C LYS A 531 35.34 22.61 0.01
N CYS A 532 36.26 22.69 0.98
CA CYS A 532 37.07 21.52 1.34
C CYS A 532 36.22 20.38 1.91
N THR A 533 35.07 20.67 2.52
CA THR A 533 34.12 19.66 2.99
C THR A 533 33.51 18.88 1.83
N TYR A 534 33.12 19.59 0.76
CA TYR A 534 32.62 18.98 -0.47
C TYR A 534 33.68 18.06 -1.09
N LEU A 535 34.90 18.55 -1.29
CA LEU A 535 36.02 17.76 -1.81
C LEU A 535 36.28 16.50 -0.96
N ASN A 536 36.32 16.64 0.37
CA ASN A 536 36.58 15.51 1.27
C ASN A 536 35.44 14.48 1.25
N CYS A 537 34.19 14.92 1.09
CA CYS A 537 33.06 14.03 0.89
C CYS A 537 33.23 13.20 -0.39
N VAL A 538 33.56 13.85 -1.52
CA VAL A 538 33.76 13.17 -2.81
C VAL A 538 34.94 12.19 -2.72
N ALA A 539 36.06 12.61 -2.11
CA ALA A 539 37.24 11.76 -1.91
C ALA A 539 36.94 10.53 -1.03
N LYS A 540 36.12 10.69 0.02
CA LYS A 540 35.68 9.59 0.87
C LYS A 540 34.83 8.59 0.10
N LYS A 541 33.83 9.07 -0.65
CA LYS A 541 32.98 8.22 -1.50
C LYS A 541 33.80 7.48 -2.56
N TRP A 542 34.73 8.18 -3.21
CA TRP A 542 35.65 7.59 -4.18
C TRP A 542 36.42 6.40 -3.60
N GLY A 543 36.94 6.55 -2.38
CA GLY A 543 37.66 5.49 -1.66
C GLY A 543 36.76 4.31 -1.27
N GLN A 544 35.58 4.59 -0.71
CA GLN A 544 34.57 3.58 -0.36
C GLN A 544 34.15 2.74 -1.58
N ASN A 545 33.96 3.40 -2.73
CA ASN A 545 33.57 2.76 -3.99
C ASN A 545 34.69 1.92 -4.62
N ARG A 546 35.92 2.00 -4.10
CA ARG A 546 37.11 1.27 -4.58
C ARG A 546 37.76 0.46 -3.47
N ASN A 547 37.00 -0.37 -2.77
CA ASN A 547 37.51 -1.25 -1.71
C ASN A 547 38.18 -0.51 -0.55
N ASN A 548 37.61 0.63 -0.14
CA ASN A 548 38.11 1.47 0.97
C ASN A 548 39.54 1.98 0.76
N LEU A 549 39.90 2.33 -0.47
CA LEU A 549 41.18 3.00 -0.74
C LEU A 549 41.29 4.34 0.02
N PRO A 550 42.50 4.76 0.40
CA PRO A 550 42.71 6.05 1.07
C PRO A 550 42.20 7.23 0.23
N PRO A 551 41.38 8.14 0.80
CA PRO A 551 40.85 9.30 0.07
C PRO A 551 41.92 10.18 -0.60
N GLY A 552 43.11 10.27 0.01
CA GLY A 552 44.25 11.04 -0.52
C GLY A 552 44.80 10.54 -1.86
N ASN A 553 44.42 9.32 -2.27
CA ASN A 553 44.83 8.76 -3.55
C ASN A 553 43.94 9.21 -4.71
N MET A 554 42.79 9.85 -4.44
CA MET A 554 41.80 10.22 -5.45
C MET A 554 42.42 10.99 -6.60
N ILE A 555 43.15 12.08 -6.32
CA ILE A 555 43.76 12.93 -7.36
C ILE A 555 44.98 12.23 -7.97
N GLY A 556 45.89 11.72 -7.13
CA GLY A 556 47.14 11.08 -7.62
C GLY A 556 46.92 9.86 -8.52
N SER A 557 45.77 9.19 -8.42
CA SER A 557 45.41 8.05 -9.27
C SER A 557 44.61 8.44 -10.52
N SER A 558 44.47 9.74 -10.80
CA SER A 558 43.61 10.29 -11.85
C SER A 558 44.37 10.84 -13.05
N GLY A 559 45.62 10.41 -13.28
CA GLY A 559 46.42 10.83 -14.44
C GLY A 559 45.69 10.61 -15.77
N TRP A 560 44.91 9.54 -15.90
CA TRP A 560 44.08 9.28 -17.08
C TRP A 560 42.97 10.33 -17.31
N ILE A 561 42.39 10.91 -16.24
CA ILE A 561 41.39 12.00 -16.34
C ILE A 561 42.06 13.25 -16.90
N LEU A 562 43.22 13.62 -16.36
CA LEU A 562 44.01 14.75 -16.87
C LEU A 562 44.43 14.52 -18.33
N GLY A 563 44.84 13.30 -18.69
CA GLY A 563 45.17 12.96 -20.08
C GLY A 563 43.99 13.12 -21.03
N GLY A 564 42.80 12.66 -20.64
CA GLY A 564 41.56 12.85 -21.41
C GLY A 564 41.16 14.31 -21.56
N LEU A 565 41.30 15.10 -20.48
CA LEU A 565 41.06 16.54 -20.49
C LEU A 565 42.00 17.25 -21.49
N LEU A 566 43.31 17.05 -21.35
CA LEU A 566 44.33 17.67 -22.20
C LEU A 566 44.12 17.34 -23.68
N LYS A 567 43.88 16.05 -23.98
CA LYS A 567 43.56 15.60 -25.34
C LYS A 567 42.33 16.31 -25.90
N SER A 568 41.27 16.46 -25.11
CA SER A 568 40.08 17.18 -25.55
C SER A 568 40.36 18.67 -25.76
N MET A 569 41.15 19.30 -24.90
CA MET A 569 41.56 20.70 -25.10
C MET A 569 42.30 20.87 -26.42
N GLU A 570 43.18 19.93 -26.79
CA GLU A 570 43.93 19.95 -28.04
C GLU A 570 43.04 19.70 -29.27
N GLU A 571 42.22 18.65 -29.26
CA GLU A 571 41.50 18.16 -30.44
C GLU A 571 40.11 18.77 -30.66
N LYS A 572 39.50 19.41 -29.65
CA LYS A 572 38.07 19.81 -29.66
C LYS A 572 37.82 21.31 -29.71
N GLN A 573 38.81 22.10 -30.13
CA GLN A 573 38.70 23.56 -30.20
C GLN A 573 37.63 24.03 -31.21
N ASP A 574 37.44 23.31 -32.31
CA ASP A 574 36.43 23.65 -33.31
C ASP A 574 35.00 23.41 -32.80
N ASP A 575 34.80 22.36 -31.99
CA ASP A 575 33.49 22.00 -31.41
C ASP A 575 32.95 23.11 -30.47
N VAL A 576 33.83 23.97 -29.93
CA VAL A 576 33.49 25.05 -28.99
C VAL A 576 33.64 26.45 -29.57
N ALA A 577 33.92 26.58 -30.86
CA ALA A 577 34.18 27.87 -31.49
C ALA A 577 33.03 28.88 -31.26
N THR A 578 31.79 28.41 -31.26
CA THR A 578 30.59 29.23 -31.01
C THR A 578 30.62 29.97 -29.67
N TYR A 579 31.20 29.38 -28.62
CA TYR A 579 31.35 30.01 -27.30
C TYR A 579 32.48 31.04 -27.25
N CYS A 580 33.38 31.00 -28.23
CA CYS A 580 34.61 31.76 -28.29
C CYS A 580 34.72 32.65 -29.55
N ASN A 581 33.63 32.91 -30.27
CA ASN A 581 33.66 33.83 -31.43
C ASN A 581 33.69 35.31 -31.02
N LEU A 582 33.22 35.59 -29.80
CA LEU A 582 33.14 36.94 -29.25
C LEU A 582 33.89 37.00 -27.93
N ASP A 583 34.46 38.17 -27.64
CA ASP A 583 35.12 38.50 -26.38
C ASP A 583 34.11 38.63 -25.22
N THR A 584 34.60 39.13 -24.09
CA THR A 584 33.76 39.32 -22.89
C THR A 584 32.79 40.49 -22.97
N SER A 585 32.98 41.39 -23.94
CA SER A 585 32.15 42.57 -24.25
C SER A 585 31.22 42.33 -25.44
N SER A 586 31.13 41.09 -25.92
CA SER A 586 30.33 40.69 -27.09
C SER A 586 30.82 41.28 -28.43
N THR A 587 32.12 41.54 -28.56
CA THR A 587 32.75 41.99 -29.80
C THR A 587 33.66 40.91 -30.39
N THR A 588 33.95 40.97 -31.69
CA THR A 588 34.89 40.03 -32.32
C THR A 588 36.30 40.28 -31.81
N TRP A 589 37.06 39.21 -31.57
CA TRP A 589 38.47 39.32 -31.18
C TRP A 589 39.26 40.19 -32.17
N GLY A 590 40.20 40.97 -31.64
CA GLY A 590 41.14 41.73 -32.46
C GLY A 590 41.93 40.82 -33.40
N SER A 591 42.22 41.30 -34.61
CA SER A 591 43.02 40.57 -35.60
C SER A 591 44.54 40.56 -35.28
N ASP A 592 44.94 41.27 -34.23
CA ASP A 592 46.31 41.36 -33.75
C ASP A 592 46.74 40.11 -32.95
N ALA A 593 48.01 40.07 -32.56
CA ALA A 593 48.56 38.93 -31.83
C ALA A 593 47.89 38.71 -30.45
N HIS A 594 47.41 39.78 -29.81
CA HIS A 594 46.75 39.71 -28.50
C HIS A 594 45.33 39.12 -28.60
N GLY A 595 44.53 39.59 -29.56
CA GLY A 595 43.20 39.07 -29.81
C GLY A 595 43.23 37.59 -30.20
N LYS A 596 44.14 37.19 -31.10
CA LYS A 596 44.35 35.77 -31.47
C LYS A 596 44.78 34.90 -30.28
N ALA A 597 45.63 35.42 -29.39
CA ALA A 597 46.05 34.70 -28.19
C ALA A 597 44.87 34.45 -27.24
N ASN A 598 44.01 35.45 -27.04
CA ASN A 598 42.82 35.30 -26.20
C ASN A 598 41.76 34.38 -26.84
N GLU A 599 41.54 34.47 -28.15
CA GLU A 599 40.67 33.54 -28.86
C GLU A 599 41.15 32.09 -28.69
N THR A 600 42.45 31.85 -28.86
CA THR A 600 43.09 30.53 -28.66
C THR A 600 42.92 30.03 -27.23
N ALA A 601 43.19 30.89 -26.24
CA ALA A 601 43.01 30.56 -24.83
C ALA A 601 41.55 30.23 -24.49
N CYS A 602 40.59 30.99 -25.05
CA CYS A 602 39.16 30.70 -24.91
C CYS A 602 38.85 29.31 -25.44
N LYS A 603 39.23 28.99 -26.68
CA LYS A 603 38.93 27.70 -27.31
C LYS A 603 39.51 26.53 -26.53
N LEU A 604 40.76 26.62 -26.06
CA LEU A 604 41.38 25.58 -25.23
C LEU A 604 40.60 25.34 -23.93
N VAL A 605 40.28 26.41 -23.19
CA VAL A 605 39.56 26.29 -21.91
C VAL A 605 38.13 25.82 -22.13
N ALA A 606 37.44 26.34 -23.13
CA ALA A 606 36.07 25.94 -23.48
C ALA A 606 36.02 24.47 -23.91
N ALA A 607 37.01 23.97 -24.65
CA ALA A 607 37.12 22.55 -25.00
C ALA A 607 37.34 21.66 -23.76
N GLY A 608 38.10 22.15 -22.78
CA GLY A 608 38.23 21.50 -21.46
C GLY A 608 36.93 21.48 -20.66
N LEU A 609 36.20 22.60 -20.63
CA LEU A 609 34.87 22.69 -20.00
C LEU A 609 33.86 21.77 -20.69
N GLN A 610 33.88 21.73 -22.03
CA GLN A 610 33.07 20.81 -22.82
C GLN A 610 33.37 19.35 -22.46
N HIS A 611 34.65 18.99 -22.32
CA HIS A 611 35.05 17.66 -21.89
C HIS A 611 34.43 17.30 -20.53
N ILE A 612 34.58 18.18 -19.54
CA ILE A 612 34.03 17.99 -18.19
C ILE A 612 32.51 17.76 -18.25
N SER A 613 31.78 18.63 -18.95
CA SER A 613 30.32 18.52 -19.09
C SER A 613 29.88 17.30 -19.91
N SER A 614 30.76 16.73 -20.74
CA SER A 614 30.50 15.53 -21.53
C SER A 614 30.77 14.23 -20.76
N ILE A 615 31.36 14.29 -19.55
CA ILE A 615 31.52 13.12 -18.68
C ILE A 615 30.14 12.66 -18.21
N GLN A 616 29.67 11.55 -18.78
CA GLN A 616 28.38 10.95 -18.46
C GLN A 616 28.55 9.47 -18.13
N ASP A 617 28.49 9.12 -16.85
CA ASP A 617 28.58 7.73 -16.42
C ASP A 617 27.21 7.04 -16.48
N THR A 618 27.21 5.78 -16.92
CA THR A 618 26.03 4.90 -16.93
C THR A 618 26.24 3.73 -15.99
N TYR A 619 25.12 3.20 -15.45
CA TYR A 619 25.16 2.02 -14.59
C TYR A 619 25.42 0.77 -15.44
N ILE A 620 26.42 -0.03 -15.07
CA ILE A 620 26.76 -1.28 -15.79
C ILE A 620 26.75 -2.44 -14.78
N PRO A 621 25.66 -3.23 -14.71
CA PRO A 621 25.56 -4.33 -13.76
C PRO A 621 26.43 -5.51 -14.18
N LYS A 622 27.18 -6.06 -13.21
CA LYS A 622 28.01 -7.27 -13.27
C LYS A 622 29.29 -7.11 -14.11
N ASN A 623 30.43 -7.24 -13.43
CA ASN A 623 31.80 -7.39 -13.98
C ASN A 623 32.46 -6.18 -14.68
N SER A 624 32.08 -4.93 -14.37
CA SER A 624 32.92 -3.78 -14.74
C SER A 624 32.90 -2.66 -13.69
N THR A 625 33.84 -1.73 -13.83
CA THR A 625 34.35 -0.76 -12.85
C THR A 625 33.38 0.34 -12.37
N ASN A 626 32.08 0.29 -12.72
CA ASN A 626 31.16 1.42 -12.53
C ASN A 626 29.76 1.08 -11.98
N ASN A 627 29.71 0.54 -10.75
CA ASN A 627 28.44 0.29 -10.03
C ASN A 627 27.87 1.53 -9.31
N ASN A 628 28.55 2.68 -9.35
CA ASN A 628 28.15 3.92 -8.67
C ASN A 628 28.32 5.12 -9.64
N PRO A 629 27.58 5.15 -10.77
CA PRO A 629 27.75 6.17 -11.80
C PRO A 629 27.47 7.60 -11.34
N TYR A 630 26.60 7.84 -10.34
CA TYR A 630 26.38 9.18 -9.81
C TYR A 630 27.65 9.69 -9.13
N ASP A 631 28.17 8.91 -8.17
CA ASP A 631 29.38 9.23 -7.42
C ASP A 631 30.62 9.29 -8.33
N ASN A 632 30.71 8.37 -9.31
CA ASN A 632 31.83 8.34 -10.24
C ASN A 632 31.82 9.52 -11.21
N GLN A 633 30.65 9.97 -11.69
CA GLN A 633 30.55 11.17 -12.51
C GLN A 633 30.93 12.41 -11.71
N GLU A 634 30.40 12.57 -10.50
CA GLU A 634 30.72 13.69 -9.60
C GLU A 634 32.23 13.77 -9.35
N TYR A 635 32.87 12.64 -9.03
CA TYR A 635 34.32 12.56 -8.86
C TYR A 635 35.09 12.92 -10.14
N LYS A 636 34.74 12.32 -11.29
CA LYS A 636 35.48 12.53 -12.53
C LYS A 636 35.40 13.98 -12.98
N GLN A 637 34.22 14.58 -12.92
CA GLN A 637 34.02 15.99 -13.24
C GLN A 637 34.79 16.89 -12.28
N LEU A 638 34.74 16.63 -10.97
CA LEU A 638 35.46 17.43 -9.99
C LEU A 638 36.97 17.41 -10.23
N VAL A 639 37.55 16.21 -10.41
CA VAL A 639 38.99 16.09 -10.66
C VAL A 639 39.38 16.70 -12.00
N ALA A 640 38.56 16.54 -13.04
CA ALA A 640 38.80 17.21 -14.32
C ALA A 640 38.72 18.74 -14.21
N CYS A 641 37.80 19.28 -13.41
CA CYS A 641 37.71 20.71 -13.15
C CYS A 641 38.94 21.24 -12.39
N LEU A 642 39.38 20.53 -11.34
CA LEU A 642 40.60 20.86 -10.61
C LEU A 642 41.84 20.81 -11.51
N ALA A 643 41.92 19.80 -12.37
CA ALA A 643 42.97 19.66 -13.38
C ALA A 643 42.95 20.82 -14.38
N LEU A 644 41.77 21.23 -14.87
CA LEU A 644 41.62 22.38 -15.76
C LEU A 644 42.10 23.67 -15.10
N GLY A 645 41.75 23.90 -13.83
CA GLY A 645 42.24 25.05 -13.07
C GLY A 645 43.77 25.08 -12.97
N ALA A 646 44.40 23.93 -12.71
CA ALA A 646 45.86 23.83 -12.67
C ALA A 646 46.53 24.00 -14.05
N VAL A 647 45.91 23.48 -15.12
CA VAL A 647 46.35 23.73 -16.50
C VAL A 647 46.22 25.22 -16.85
N VAL A 648 45.17 25.89 -16.41
CA VAL A 648 44.99 27.34 -16.60
C VAL A 648 46.07 28.14 -15.86
N GLU A 649 46.47 27.74 -14.65
CA GLU A 649 47.64 28.35 -13.98
C GLU A 649 48.91 28.17 -14.83
N GLU A 650 49.15 26.97 -15.39
CA GLU A 650 50.28 26.72 -16.29
C GLU A 650 50.20 27.51 -17.60
N MET A 651 49.01 27.69 -18.19
CA MET A 651 48.79 28.54 -19.35
C MET A 651 49.24 29.98 -19.07
N LYS A 652 48.80 30.53 -17.93
CA LYS A 652 49.17 31.90 -17.51
C LYS A 652 50.67 32.04 -17.26
N LYS A 653 51.31 31.05 -16.63
CA LYS A 653 52.76 31.04 -16.39
C LYS A 653 53.57 30.99 -17.69
N ARG A 654 53.12 30.19 -18.67
CA ARG A 654 53.83 29.98 -19.95
C ARG A 654 53.53 31.06 -20.99
N SER A 655 52.42 31.77 -20.87
CA SER A 655 52.11 32.96 -21.67
C SER A 655 52.84 34.19 -21.11
N ILE A 656 54.16 34.22 -21.29
CA ILE A 656 55.02 35.24 -20.67
C ILE A 656 54.74 36.63 -21.25
N ILE A 657 54.47 36.75 -22.55
CA ILE A 657 54.32 38.05 -23.23
C ILE A 657 52.85 38.46 -23.36
N CYS A 658 51.99 37.55 -23.82
CA CYS A 658 50.57 37.85 -24.00
C CYS A 658 49.79 37.72 -22.68
N ASP A 659 48.91 38.67 -22.40
CA ASP A 659 47.80 38.44 -21.46
C ASP A 659 46.70 37.64 -22.17
N ILE A 660 46.31 36.53 -21.54
CA ILE A 660 45.28 35.59 -22.05
C ILE A 660 44.08 35.49 -21.10
N SER A 661 44.04 36.36 -20.08
CA SER A 661 43.05 36.30 -19.01
C SER A 661 41.63 36.55 -19.53
N GLU A 662 41.46 37.42 -20.53
CA GLU A 662 40.16 37.69 -21.12
C GLU A 662 39.58 36.45 -21.82
N GLY A 663 40.40 35.76 -22.62
CA GLY A 663 40.03 34.50 -23.28
C GLY A 663 39.61 33.42 -22.29
N ILE A 664 40.40 33.24 -21.22
CA ILE A 664 40.08 32.30 -20.14
C ILE A 664 38.74 32.67 -19.49
N ASN A 665 38.54 33.95 -19.13
CA ASN A 665 37.32 34.43 -18.49
C ASN A 665 36.10 34.26 -19.40
N LYS A 666 36.25 34.46 -20.71
CA LYS A 666 35.17 34.22 -21.68
C LYS A 666 34.73 32.77 -21.71
N ALA A 667 35.66 31.82 -21.68
CA ALA A 667 35.34 30.40 -21.63
C ALA A 667 34.56 30.04 -20.36
N PHE A 668 35.01 30.50 -19.19
CA PHE A 668 34.30 30.27 -17.92
C PHE A 668 32.94 30.97 -17.85
N LYS A 669 32.76 32.14 -18.48
CA LYS A 669 31.42 32.77 -18.63
C LYS A 669 30.45 31.92 -19.46
N SER A 670 30.96 31.01 -20.29
CA SER A 670 30.16 30.14 -21.17
C SER A 670 29.84 28.78 -20.55
N VAL A 671 30.34 28.49 -19.33
CA VAL A 671 30.26 27.14 -18.73
C VAL A 671 28.83 26.64 -18.53
N GLU A 672 27.88 27.49 -18.15
CA GLU A 672 26.47 27.07 -17.96
C GLU A 672 25.84 26.67 -19.30
N ALA A 673 26.07 27.44 -20.36
CA ALA A 673 25.59 27.09 -21.70
C ALA A 673 26.23 25.80 -22.22
N ILE A 674 27.52 25.58 -21.95
CA ILE A 674 28.21 24.33 -22.30
C ILE A 674 27.62 23.14 -21.51
N LYS A 675 27.37 23.33 -20.21
CA LYS A 675 26.78 22.31 -19.34
C LYS A 675 25.38 21.93 -19.79
N GLU A 676 24.52 22.89 -20.10
CA GLU A 676 23.17 22.65 -20.61
C GLU A 676 23.20 21.88 -21.94
N ASP A 677 24.14 22.21 -22.83
CA ASP A 677 24.26 21.50 -24.10
C ASP A 677 24.80 20.06 -23.93
N LYS A 678 25.79 19.83 -23.05
CA LYS A 678 26.50 18.55 -23.00
C LYS A 678 26.09 17.59 -21.90
N CYS A 679 25.61 18.06 -20.74
CA CYS A 679 25.35 17.20 -19.60
C CYS A 679 23.86 16.83 -19.47
N ARG A 680 23.44 15.71 -20.08
CA ARG A 680 22.01 15.39 -20.31
C ARG A 680 21.48 14.13 -19.61
N ASN A 681 22.28 13.47 -18.77
CA ASN A 681 21.92 12.17 -18.18
C ASN A 681 21.23 12.22 -16.81
N GLY A 682 20.83 13.40 -16.33
CA GLY A 682 20.13 13.59 -15.06
C GLY A 682 20.95 13.29 -13.80
N LYS A 683 22.28 13.14 -13.94
CA LYS A 683 23.27 12.97 -12.85
C LYS A 683 23.93 14.33 -12.52
N PRO A 684 24.80 14.43 -11.51
CA PRO A 684 25.45 15.68 -11.16
C PRO A 684 26.21 16.22 -12.35
N CYS A 685 25.96 17.48 -12.67
CA CYS A 685 26.67 18.23 -13.69
C CYS A 685 27.26 19.43 -12.97
N ILE A 686 28.53 19.32 -12.55
CA ILE A 686 29.17 20.42 -11.82
C ILE A 686 29.38 21.60 -12.75
N VAL A 687 29.30 22.81 -12.19
CA VAL A 687 29.68 24.04 -12.87
C VAL A 687 31.12 24.31 -12.46
N CYS A 688 32.06 24.15 -13.40
CA CYS A 688 33.47 24.36 -13.09
C CYS A 688 33.78 25.87 -13.03
N SER A 689 34.35 26.34 -11.92
CA SER A 689 34.75 27.74 -11.74
C SER A 689 36.21 27.85 -11.29
N LEU A 690 36.88 28.93 -11.67
CA LEU A 690 38.24 29.23 -11.19
C LEU A 690 38.25 29.62 -9.71
N GLU A 691 37.19 30.27 -9.23
CA GLU A 691 37.01 30.66 -7.84
C GLU A 691 36.95 29.42 -6.92
N ASP A 692 36.25 28.36 -7.35
CA ASP A 692 36.21 27.08 -6.65
C ASP A 692 37.59 26.44 -6.62
N TYR A 693 38.29 26.43 -7.76
CA TYR A 693 39.64 25.89 -7.84
C TYR A 693 40.62 26.61 -6.90
N ASP A 694 40.58 27.94 -6.83
CA ASP A 694 41.48 28.72 -5.98
C ASP A 694 41.34 28.39 -4.48
N ILE A 695 40.14 28.01 -4.05
CA ILE A 695 39.87 27.53 -2.70
C ILE A 695 40.28 26.05 -2.58
N LEU A 696 39.85 25.21 -3.53
CA LEU A 696 39.99 23.77 -3.47
C LEU A 696 41.45 23.29 -3.61
N LYS A 697 42.31 24.03 -4.30
CA LYS A 697 43.72 23.68 -4.49
C LYS A 697 44.51 23.64 -3.18
N GLU A 698 44.11 24.43 -2.19
CA GLU A 698 44.72 24.46 -0.86
C GLU A 698 44.16 23.40 0.11
N CYS A 699 43.07 22.73 -0.26
CA CYS A 699 42.48 21.67 0.55
C CYS A 699 43.37 20.42 0.59
N GLN A 700 43.27 19.67 1.69
CA GLN A 700 43.88 18.35 1.84
C GLN A 700 42.83 17.24 1.67
N THR A 701 43.22 16.17 0.99
CA THR A 701 42.42 14.94 0.87
C THR A 701 42.96 13.88 1.84
N GLY A 702 42.30 13.71 2.99
CA GLY A 702 42.75 12.79 4.05
C GLY A 702 43.92 13.30 4.92
N SER A 703 44.46 12.45 5.80
CA SER A 703 45.45 12.83 6.81
C SER A 703 46.89 12.77 6.27
N GLY A 704 47.43 13.91 5.82
CA GLY A 704 48.85 14.03 5.45
C GLY A 704 49.16 15.29 4.64
N GLN A 705 50.30 15.94 4.91
CA GLN A 705 50.72 17.17 4.22
C GLN A 705 50.89 16.98 2.70
N LYS A 706 51.34 15.80 2.25
CA LYS A 706 51.50 15.44 0.81
C LYS A 706 50.18 15.17 0.06
N ASN A 707 49.03 15.40 0.70
CA ASN A 707 47.71 15.21 0.10
C ASN A 707 46.99 16.53 -0.23
N LYS A 708 47.72 17.65 -0.22
CA LYS A 708 47.21 18.90 -0.81
C LYS A 708 46.86 18.68 -2.27
N VAL A 709 45.71 19.20 -2.70
CA VAL A 709 45.24 19.10 -4.08
C VAL A 709 46.28 19.63 -5.06
N LYS A 710 46.82 20.84 -4.79
CA LYS A 710 47.84 21.48 -5.60
C LYS A 710 49.06 20.58 -5.82
N ASP A 711 49.66 20.07 -4.74
CA ASP A 711 50.86 19.23 -4.82
C ASP A 711 50.64 17.96 -5.66
N LYS A 712 49.46 17.34 -5.55
CA LYS A 712 49.10 16.16 -6.36
C LYS A 712 48.92 16.51 -7.84
N LEU A 713 48.27 17.63 -8.15
CA LEU A 713 48.09 18.09 -9.53
C LEU A 713 49.43 18.49 -10.17
N ASP A 714 50.27 19.24 -9.45
CA ASP A 714 51.59 19.65 -9.91
C ASP A 714 52.47 18.42 -10.19
N SER A 715 52.41 17.40 -9.34
CA SER A 715 53.11 16.13 -9.57
C SER A 715 52.64 15.40 -10.83
N LEU A 716 51.35 15.48 -11.19
CA LEU A 716 50.83 14.89 -12.41
C LEU A 716 51.22 15.70 -13.65
N LEU A 717 51.09 17.04 -13.58
CA LEU A 717 51.39 17.97 -14.67
C LEU A 717 52.88 17.98 -15.04
N THR A 718 53.77 17.91 -14.05
CA THR A 718 55.23 17.98 -14.25
C THR A 718 55.89 16.61 -14.38
N GLY A 719 55.20 15.55 -13.95
CA GLY A 719 55.64 14.15 -14.01
C GLY A 719 54.92 13.38 -15.11
N GLU A 720 53.91 12.59 -14.72
CA GLU A 720 53.23 11.62 -15.58
C GLU A 720 52.69 12.20 -16.90
N LYS A 721 52.11 13.40 -16.85
CA LYS A 721 51.42 14.06 -17.99
C LYS A 721 52.19 15.22 -18.60
N LYS A 722 53.49 15.32 -18.33
CA LYS A 722 54.35 16.41 -18.81
C LYS A 722 54.32 16.58 -20.32
N ASN A 723 54.34 15.48 -21.07
CA ASN A 723 54.39 15.53 -22.53
C ASN A 723 53.06 16.00 -23.12
N GLU A 724 51.94 15.49 -22.61
CA GLU A 724 50.59 15.91 -23.00
C GLU A 724 50.35 17.39 -22.67
N VAL A 725 50.79 17.86 -21.49
CA VAL A 725 50.74 19.28 -21.12
C VAL A 725 51.55 20.12 -22.11
N ASN A 726 52.77 19.67 -22.42
CA ASN A 726 53.61 20.39 -23.38
C ASN A 726 52.98 20.44 -24.78
N SER A 727 52.37 19.36 -25.26
CA SER A 727 51.67 19.35 -26.55
C SER A 727 50.49 20.31 -26.54
N THR A 728 49.59 20.17 -25.57
CA THR A 728 48.36 20.98 -25.46
C THR A 728 48.69 22.47 -25.37
N LEU A 729 49.71 22.85 -24.60
CA LEU A 729 50.08 24.25 -24.39
C LEU A 729 50.98 24.83 -25.48
N GLN A 730 51.37 24.06 -26.51
CA GLN A 730 52.10 24.61 -27.66
C GLN A 730 51.31 25.69 -28.39
N ALA A 731 49.98 25.57 -28.45
CA ALA A 731 49.13 26.57 -29.09
C ALA A 731 49.26 27.97 -28.44
N ILE A 732 49.53 28.01 -27.12
CA ILE A 732 49.78 29.25 -26.36
C ILE A 732 51.23 29.69 -26.49
N THR A 733 52.19 28.77 -26.32
CA THR A 733 53.61 29.16 -26.32
C THR A 733 54.13 29.53 -27.70
N LYS A 734 53.51 29.04 -28.77
CA LYS A 734 53.85 29.35 -30.17
C LYS A 734 52.95 30.40 -30.82
N THR A 735 52.03 31.03 -30.07
CA THR A 735 51.24 32.14 -30.63
C THR A 735 52.19 33.25 -31.11
N ASP A 736 51.86 33.96 -32.19
CA ASP A 736 52.71 34.99 -32.80
C ASP A 736 53.21 36.05 -31.80
N GLY A 737 52.43 36.36 -30.76
CA GLY A 737 52.85 37.30 -29.72
C GLY A 737 53.92 36.76 -28.75
N ASN A 738 54.17 35.45 -28.74
CA ASN A 738 55.21 34.81 -27.93
C ASN A 738 56.46 34.45 -28.77
N THR A 739 56.31 34.03 -30.03
CA THR A 739 57.44 33.57 -30.88
C THR A 739 57.57 34.28 -32.22
N GLY A 740 56.65 35.18 -32.57
CA GLY A 740 56.60 35.87 -33.85
C GLY A 740 57.41 37.17 -33.91
N SER A 741 56.99 38.08 -34.79
CA SER A 741 57.68 39.35 -35.04
C SER A 741 57.76 40.26 -33.81
N LEU A 742 58.70 41.21 -33.81
CA LEU A 742 58.78 42.24 -32.75
C LEU A 742 57.44 42.98 -32.57
N CYS A 743 56.76 43.31 -33.67
CA CYS A 743 55.45 43.96 -33.63
C CYS A 743 54.40 43.10 -32.92
N SER A 744 54.32 41.80 -33.23
CA SER A 744 53.40 40.86 -32.60
C SER A 744 53.68 40.73 -31.09
N ARG A 745 54.96 40.68 -30.71
CA ARG A 745 55.37 40.62 -29.31
C ARG A 745 55.03 41.90 -28.55
N LEU A 746 55.22 43.07 -29.18
CA LEU A 746 54.86 44.37 -28.61
C LEU A 746 53.34 44.51 -28.42
N GLN A 747 52.52 44.04 -29.38
CA GLN A 747 51.06 44.02 -29.25
C GLN A 747 50.61 43.26 -28.00
N CYS A 748 51.15 42.06 -27.79
CA CYS A 748 50.85 41.27 -26.60
C CYS A 748 51.37 41.91 -25.30
N LEU A 749 52.60 42.43 -25.31
CA LEU A 749 53.21 43.06 -24.14
C LEU A 749 52.43 44.31 -23.70
N ALA A 750 51.96 45.13 -24.66
CA ALA A 750 51.18 46.33 -24.39
C ALA A 750 49.91 46.00 -23.60
N SER A 751 49.14 45.00 -24.03
CA SER A 751 47.93 44.56 -23.32
C SER A 751 48.26 44.01 -21.92
N LYS A 752 49.37 43.28 -21.78
CA LYS A 752 49.79 42.73 -20.48
C LYS A 752 50.21 43.81 -19.49
N VAL A 753 50.94 44.84 -19.95
CA VAL A 753 51.26 46.02 -19.14
C VAL A 753 49.97 46.73 -18.73
N GLN A 754 49.04 46.94 -19.66
CA GLN A 754 47.75 47.57 -19.37
C GLN A 754 46.95 46.78 -18.31
N ALA A 755 46.87 45.46 -18.43
CA ALA A 755 46.21 44.61 -17.44
C ALA A 755 46.84 44.73 -16.05
N LEU A 756 48.18 44.72 -15.97
CA LEU A 756 48.92 44.91 -14.71
C LEU A 756 48.63 46.28 -14.08
N THR A 757 48.63 47.35 -14.87
CA THR A 757 48.31 48.71 -14.38
C THR A 757 46.87 48.86 -13.90
N THR A 758 45.95 48.03 -14.42
CA THR A 758 44.54 48.05 -14.01
C THR A 758 44.31 47.20 -12.75
N SER A 759 45.15 46.18 -12.53
CA SER A 759 45.08 45.30 -11.34
C SER A 759 45.70 45.92 -10.07
N GLN A 760 46.63 46.86 -10.23
CA GLN A 760 47.18 47.68 -9.15
C GLN A 760 46.37 48.98 -9.10
N GLY A 761 45.38 49.09 -8.21
CA GLY A 761 44.66 50.35 -8.00
C GLY A 761 45.61 51.54 -7.73
N PRO A 762 45.15 52.80 -7.85
CA PRO A 762 46.01 53.97 -7.90
C PRO A 762 46.66 54.26 -6.53
N SER A 763 47.75 53.56 -6.21
CA SER A 763 48.69 53.88 -5.14
C SER A 763 49.95 53.02 -5.26
N SER A 764 50.87 53.44 -6.13
CA SER A 764 52.30 53.51 -5.82
C SER A 764 53.03 54.04 -7.05
N ASN A 765 53.34 55.35 -7.02
CA ASN A 765 54.38 55.90 -7.87
C ASN A 765 55.69 55.24 -7.46
N SER A 766 56.17 54.30 -8.27
CA SER A 766 57.57 53.94 -8.34
C SER A 766 57.87 53.72 -9.80
N ALA A 767 58.48 54.73 -10.40
CA ALA A 767 59.01 54.70 -11.75
C ALA A 767 59.95 53.50 -11.89
N VAL A 768 59.54 52.51 -12.66
CA VAL A 768 60.43 51.46 -13.17
C VAL A 768 60.82 51.89 -14.58
N SER A 769 61.97 52.57 -14.68
CA SER A 769 62.67 52.75 -15.95
C SER A 769 63.06 51.39 -16.50
N ILE A 770 62.61 51.08 -17.72
CA ILE A 770 63.17 50.02 -18.56
C ILE A 770 63.39 50.62 -19.94
N ILE A 771 64.67 50.76 -20.30
CA ILE A 771 65.16 50.78 -21.69
C ILE A 771 65.52 49.34 -22.04
#